data_AF-A0A8S1YNG6-F1
#
_entry.id   AF-A0A8S1YNG6-F1
#
_cell.length_a   1.000
_cell.length_b   1.000
_cell.length_c   1.000
_cell.angle_alpha   90.00
_cell.angle_beta   90.00
_cell.angle_gamma   90.00
#
_symmetry.space_group_name_H-M   'P 1'
#
loop_
_entity.id
_entity.type
_entity.pdbx_description
1 polymer ?
#
loop_
_entity_poly.entity_id
_entity_poly.type
_entity_poly.pdbx_seq_one_letter_code
_entity_poly.pdbx_strand_id
1 'polypeptide(L)'
;MKNVRESNSFSRFKTRQKSRSNDQNSQILKLQSQQYVKKLPPKAQQVSFHLLPESYQGSKTKYMVQQVIQKPSNKVLNDTHNYLSSKYQANKLINKNSFVKNHSKKIHSMSYYHYDSIQNENDELCMHYNNLSNVSFKEYMDAETRANKISSDKSQEIIEGKKLLSLGQTEEAQKLFEEILQNSNNPEARYLNGLCHLSKSEFSEAIADLSLLIQQQPLYKRNAYILLAIAYKKSNCPNDALNTLTLSIKQFNKYFDAYIYRGKLLLKMKQFDRALKDFTCAVEIQPKKAISYIGQADCYRYMNQPKLSVQACTQAIECQDSSFRQALIKRTLLYIDLKEYDLALQDIQAVLEEDYCDSEALYIKGFICTKKNQIQEAFLAYEQSIKHNNSKKAVSKSLYEIAKIKIEQRDFYEAFYQLSRADYLDVDEKILEKFKIFTDGVTFLMKRKFDEGVETLTTLITKHQVTDFLKPLIFQYRAYGYFCQSQYQKALNDLNQLTSLEKPSIYNKLIAEGILAAVANQFEQSQGFFLKAQKLMPNKMEPYFYKATTLVKFYSYLIPKDDIEKKNKFLNDAIKYMDMAVKINEQSNLLFYRGIVLFAQGRLDDSLIDLDKAIEKSEDHVAKHFYVRGLIQANREAYEPALNDLTIALNLDEKLVDAYLNRAKVFLLLGDRKNAYYDAQKYKECKQNDPQTDIILGNLFFQIGVYEDAIESYSKSISSEKSLQVLYFRAKTYILIKELNSSMLDLQKIVEQSNDIHAIVDLNVLQQLKNTSTANNDQNIFQEALQCVNQILKKGAEGKIFKKSDILFYKGLFQFYLKQYDSAQQSLRESYKIKEDQQKKELGSMNDSDQYILDQLNQTQKKVEFKSKPLEEFEFSDRTYNLYEYYFNRSAIHLLLGQTESALHYLEQLQENIQQLEIQEHLSLFIQLLKDDQNPKSEINCELSKLTEFLIFPQHNRLCSIYPMIKLPLKKYKQNLQLRLSFCLPTIEIPEMNIKFDDKLIETISPTVVENKPEAPWIKRTAEGVIFTDNVQIVEDLDLQSTTRQSKKQTEIEDPEFQQFEDQLNHAIEKYDYSEIDQQDDIVEQQNQALDLQQLKQNLMLDSKIADKLNSILQKKAQN
;
A
#
# COMPACT_ATOMS: atom_id res chain seq x y z
N MET A 1 16.14 42.94 35.98
CA MET A 1 14.98 43.45 36.77
C MET A 1 13.79 42.51 36.58
N LYS A 2 12.83 42.55 37.51
CA LYS A 2 11.46 41.95 37.55
C LYS A 2 11.00 40.99 36.42
N ASN A 3 10.67 39.75 36.86
CA ASN A 3 9.37 39.05 36.80
C ASN A 3 8.71 38.77 35.41
N VAL A 4 8.33 37.55 34.98
CA VAL A 4 8.11 36.20 35.57
C VAL A 4 6.80 35.99 36.37
N ARG A 5 6.16 34.81 36.17
CA ARG A 5 4.97 34.17 36.82
C ARG A 5 3.64 34.32 36.06
N GLU A 6 2.70 33.35 36.06
CA GLU A 6 2.64 31.92 36.47
C GLU A 6 1.53 31.22 35.62
N SER A 7 1.25 29.91 35.61
CA SER A 7 1.26 28.89 36.68
C SER A 7 1.28 27.42 36.19
N ASN A 8 1.99 26.55 36.94
CA ASN A 8 1.62 25.18 37.40
C ASN A 8 1.21 24.07 36.40
N SER A 9 1.49 22.77 36.61
CA SER A 9 2.33 21.96 37.53
C SER A 9 2.29 20.49 36.99
N PHE A 10 2.91 19.39 37.45
CA PHE A 10 3.69 18.88 38.61
C PHE A 10 4.77 17.91 38.01
N SER A 11 5.79 17.31 38.66
CA SER A 11 6.59 17.47 39.89
C SER A 11 7.66 16.36 39.98
N ARG A 12 8.91 16.71 40.33
CA ARG A 12 9.95 15.90 41.02
C ARG A 12 10.17 14.41 40.65
N PHE A 13 11.42 14.06 40.31
CA PHE A 13 12.31 13.34 41.25
C PHE A 13 13.80 13.64 40.96
N LYS A 14 14.70 13.24 41.86
CA LYS A 14 16.17 13.42 41.76
C LYS A 14 16.89 12.08 41.92
N THR A 15 18.00 11.91 41.21
CA THR A 15 19.24 11.32 41.78
C THR A 15 20.48 11.76 41.00
N ARG A 16 21.67 11.56 41.60
CA ARG A 16 22.99 11.86 41.02
C ARG A 16 23.69 10.54 40.67
N GLN A 17 24.65 10.60 39.75
CA GLN A 17 26.01 10.15 40.06
C GLN A 17 27.06 10.90 39.21
N LYS A 18 28.33 10.76 39.57
CA LYS A 18 29.50 11.38 38.91
C LYS A 18 30.57 10.32 38.69
N SER A 19 31.33 10.45 37.62
CA SER A 19 32.75 10.10 37.58
C SER A 19 33.52 11.14 36.75
N ARG A 20 34.83 11.26 36.98
CA ARG A 20 35.73 12.24 36.34
C ARG A 20 37.14 11.64 36.27
N SER A 21 37.75 11.71 35.10
CA SER A 21 39.21 11.76 34.86
C SER A 21 39.38 12.19 33.38
N ASN A 22 40.08 13.27 33.05
CA ASN A 22 41.55 13.47 33.11
C ASN A 22 42.27 12.62 32.02
N ASP A 23 43.19 13.14 31.19
CA ASP A 23 43.91 14.43 31.26
C ASP A 23 44.23 15.09 29.89
N GLN A 24 44.38 16.43 29.93
CA GLN A 24 45.37 17.31 29.26
C GLN A 24 46.04 16.82 27.95
N ASN A 25 45.98 17.58 26.83
CA ASN A 25 46.82 18.78 26.68
C ASN A 25 46.40 19.74 25.54
N SER A 26 46.80 21.01 25.67
CA SER A 26 46.79 22.07 24.64
C SER A 26 48.16 22.18 23.94
N GLN A 27 48.37 22.77 22.75
CA GLN A 27 48.10 24.18 22.40
C GLN A 27 48.15 24.49 20.87
N ILE A 28 47.39 25.51 20.45
CA ILE A 28 47.75 26.65 19.56
C ILE A 28 48.55 26.37 18.26
N LEU A 29 47.94 26.72 17.12
CA LEU A 29 48.52 27.75 16.22
C LEU A 29 47.44 28.43 15.35
N LYS A 30 47.58 29.75 15.14
CA LYS A 30 46.82 30.55 14.17
C LYS A 30 47.68 30.72 12.92
N LEU A 31 47.05 30.94 11.76
CA LEU A 31 47.60 31.79 10.69
C LEU A 31 46.46 32.47 9.92
N GLN A 32 46.75 33.60 9.27
CA GLN A 32 45.77 34.41 8.54
C GLN A 32 46.27 34.80 7.14
N SER A 33 45.29 35.06 6.26
CA SER A 33 45.29 36.07 5.20
C SER A 33 46.29 36.00 4.02
N GLN A 34 45.69 35.90 2.82
CA GLN A 34 46.08 36.61 1.59
C GLN A 34 47.39 36.14 0.90
N GLN A 35 47.64 36.37 -0.39
CA GLN A 35 46.92 37.12 -1.43
C GLN A 35 47.27 36.53 -2.81
N TYR A 36 46.38 36.61 -3.83
CA TYR A 36 46.70 37.11 -5.18
C TYR A 36 45.49 37.00 -6.13
N VAL A 37 45.13 38.13 -6.76
CA VAL A 37 44.19 38.24 -7.87
C VAL A 37 44.79 39.20 -8.89
N LYS A 38 44.69 38.91 -10.20
CA LYS A 38 44.95 39.89 -11.28
C LYS A 38 43.64 40.21 -12.01
N LYS A 39 43.48 41.47 -12.41
CA LYS A 39 42.30 42.01 -13.10
C LYS A 39 42.68 42.58 -14.48
N LEU A 40 41.76 42.43 -15.44
CA LEU A 40 41.19 43.40 -16.40
C LEU A 40 42.07 44.58 -16.91
N PRO A 41 41.85 45.02 -18.16
CA PRO A 41 41.15 46.31 -18.38
C PRO A 41 40.14 46.30 -19.57
N PRO A 42 39.39 47.41 -19.87
CA PRO A 42 37.99 47.29 -20.31
C PRO A 42 37.55 48.23 -21.48
N LYS A 43 36.22 48.45 -21.58
CA LYS A 43 35.43 49.47 -22.32
C LYS A 43 34.75 48.99 -23.62
N ALA A 44 33.63 49.57 -24.07
CA ALA A 44 32.41 50.10 -23.40
C ALA A 44 31.45 50.70 -24.46
N GLN A 45 30.14 50.41 -24.39
CA GLN A 45 29.05 51.38 -24.66
C GLN A 45 27.67 50.80 -24.28
N GLN A 46 26.68 51.68 -24.12
CA GLN A 46 25.31 51.36 -23.70
C GLN A 46 24.31 51.66 -24.83
N VAL A 47 23.35 50.77 -25.08
CA VAL A 47 21.98 51.08 -25.53
C VAL A 47 21.04 50.10 -24.80
N SER A 48 19.74 50.43 -24.68
CA SER A 48 18.79 49.82 -23.74
C SER A 48 17.53 49.22 -24.40
N PHE A 49 16.88 48.31 -23.67
CA PHE A 49 15.57 47.67 -23.96
C PHE A 49 15.57 46.69 -25.15
N HIS A 50 14.68 45.67 -25.24
CA HIS A 50 13.43 45.40 -24.49
C HIS A 50 13.43 44.09 -23.66
N LEU A 51 12.30 43.81 -22.98
CA LEU A 51 12.09 42.64 -22.12
C LEU A 51 11.34 41.52 -22.85
N LEU A 52 11.65 40.27 -22.47
CA LEU A 52 10.67 39.25 -22.03
C LEU A 52 11.44 38.18 -21.22
N PRO A 53 11.03 37.82 -19.99
CA PRO A 53 11.75 36.85 -19.17
C PRO A 53 11.20 35.42 -19.30
N GLU A 54 12.09 34.45 -19.17
CA GLU A 54 11.76 33.05 -18.86
C GLU A 54 11.22 32.91 -17.42
N SER A 55 10.51 31.82 -17.11
CA SER A 55 10.84 31.02 -15.91
C SER A 55 10.18 29.64 -15.89
N TYR A 56 10.92 28.68 -15.34
CA TYR A 56 10.53 27.30 -15.07
C TYR A 56 9.75 27.16 -13.74
N GLN A 57 8.96 26.08 -13.64
CA GLN A 57 8.64 25.30 -12.42
C GLN A 57 7.96 25.97 -11.21
N GLY A 58 7.23 25.15 -10.43
CA GLY A 58 6.88 25.51 -9.04
C GLY A 58 5.59 24.89 -8.51
N SER A 59 5.56 23.58 -8.23
CA SER A 59 4.40 22.96 -7.55
C SER A 59 4.35 23.31 -6.06
N LYS A 60 3.15 23.60 -5.52
CA LYS A 60 2.73 23.25 -4.15
C LYS A 60 1.25 23.51 -3.87
N THR A 61 0.63 22.57 -3.16
CA THR A 61 -0.71 22.66 -2.59
C THR A 61 -0.74 23.59 -1.37
N LYS A 62 -1.82 24.39 -1.21
CA LYS A 62 -2.32 24.79 0.12
C LYS A 62 -3.74 25.38 0.11
N TYR A 63 -4.39 25.28 1.27
CA TYR A 63 -5.75 25.73 1.55
C TYR A 63 -5.93 27.26 1.54
N MET A 64 -7.04 27.71 0.94
CA MET A 64 -7.95 28.75 1.44
C MET A 64 -9.38 28.30 1.06
N VAL A 65 -10.46 28.43 1.84
CA VAL A 65 -10.82 29.34 2.95
C VAL A 65 -10.94 30.80 2.52
N GLN A 66 -12.06 31.13 1.86
CA GLN A 66 -12.57 32.51 1.84
C GLN A 66 -13.64 32.68 2.92
N GLN A 67 -13.37 33.57 3.89
CA GLN A 67 -14.41 34.19 4.71
C GLN A 67 -14.69 35.59 4.18
N VAL A 68 -15.97 35.94 4.02
CA VAL A 68 -16.39 37.33 3.79
C VAL A 68 -17.11 37.84 5.05
N ILE A 69 -16.29 38.35 5.97
CA ILE A 69 -16.41 39.67 6.62
C ILE A 69 -17.77 40.38 6.32
N GLN A 70 -18.62 40.80 7.28
CA GLN A 70 -18.32 41.44 8.57
C GLN A 70 -19.43 41.23 9.66
N LYS A 71 -19.19 41.76 10.86
CA LYS A 71 -20.04 41.75 12.09
C LYS A 71 -20.84 43.10 12.19
N PRO A 72 -21.65 43.47 13.25
CA PRO A 72 -21.78 42.86 14.58
C PRO A 72 -23.12 42.92 15.39
N SER A 73 -23.10 42.21 16.53
CA SER A 73 -23.63 42.55 17.89
C SER A 73 -25.12 42.45 18.31
N ASN A 74 -25.34 41.50 19.24
CA ASN A 74 -25.92 41.65 20.60
C ASN A 74 -27.31 42.30 20.83
N LYS A 75 -28.32 41.48 21.24
CA LYS A 75 -28.87 41.39 22.63
C LYS A 75 -30.17 40.57 22.76
N VAL A 76 -30.11 39.46 23.50
CA VAL A 76 -30.69 39.26 24.85
C VAL A 76 -32.10 39.86 25.19
N LEU A 77 -32.99 38.98 25.70
CA LEU A 77 -34.27 39.13 26.45
C LEU A 77 -35.64 39.15 25.72
N ASN A 78 -36.51 38.25 26.21
CA ASN A 78 -37.96 38.32 26.51
C ASN A 78 -39.07 38.38 25.43
N ASP A 79 -39.77 37.24 25.33
CA ASP A 79 -41.19 37.00 25.74
C ASP A 79 -42.41 37.59 25.01
N THR A 80 -43.50 36.81 25.16
CA THR A 80 -44.94 37.11 25.04
C THR A 80 -45.65 37.16 23.66
N HIS A 81 -46.39 36.07 23.43
CA HIS A 81 -47.84 36.03 23.15
C HIS A 81 -48.46 36.40 21.77
N ASN A 82 -49.02 35.33 21.16
CA ASN A 82 -50.45 35.14 20.88
C ASN A 82 -51.13 35.63 19.58
N TYR A 83 -51.54 34.61 18.80
CA TYR A 83 -52.92 34.32 18.35
C TYR A 83 -53.54 34.90 17.04
N LEU A 84 -54.13 33.96 16.28
CA LEU A 84 -55.35 34.04 15.45
C LEU A 84 -55.31 34.86 14.13
N SER A 85 -56.07 34.55 13.06
CA SER A 85 -56.76 33.30 12.66
C SER A 85 -57.38 33.37 11.24
N SER A 86 -57.72 32.20 10.65
CA SER A 86 -58.84 32.00 9.68
C SER A 86 -58.62 32.58 8.24
N LYS A 87 -59.37 32.23 7.16
CA LYS A 87 -60.26 31.10 6.80
C LYS A 87 -60.62 31.18 5.29
N TYR A 88 -60.56 30.08 4.51
CA TYR A 88 -61.34 29.73 3.29
C TYR A 88 -60.87 28.34 2.79
N GLN A 89 -61.64 27.35 2.28
CA GLN A 89 -63.09 27.05 2.11
C GLN A 89 -63.71 27.21 0.69
N ALA A 90 -64.37 26.13 0.21
CA ALA A 90 -65.07 25.92 -1.09
C ALA A 90 -64.13 25.73 -2.32
N ASN A 91 -64.37 24.86 -3.33
CA ASN A 91 -65.47 23.95 -3.76
C ASN A 91 -64.85 22.76 -4.57
N LYS A 92 -65.54 21.81 -5.25
CA LYS A 92 -66.76 20.97 -5.05
C LYS A 92 -67.09 20.21 -6.39
N LEU A 93 -68.03 19.25 -6.38
CA LEU A 93 -68.71 18.56 -7.52
C LEU A 93 -68.06 17.22 -7.98
N ILE A 94 -68.67 16.05 -7.71
CA ILE A 94 -69.73 15.30 -8.47
C ILE A 94 -69.11 14.40 -9.59
N ASN A 95 -69.47 13.11 -9.78
CA ASN A 95 -70.67 12.35 -9.36
C ASN A 95 -70.40 10.89 -8.93
N LYS A 96 -71.32 10.27 -8.16
CA LYS A 96 -71.45 8.81 -7.95
C LYS A 96 -72.92 8.42 -7.68
N ASN A 97 -73.44 7.47 -8.47
CA ASN A 97 -74.65 6.68 -8.17
C ASN A 97 -74.20 5.32 -7.58
N SER A 98 -74.97 4.51 -6.83
CA SER A 98 -76.16 4.67 -5.96
C SER A 98 -76.45 3.26 -5.40
N PHE A 99 -76.45 2.93 -4.11
CA PHE A 99 -77.52 3.03 -3.08
C PHE A 99 -76.87 2.53 -1.75
N VAL A 100 -77.01 3.18 -0.57
CA VAL A 100 -78.07 2.96 0.46
C VAL A 100 -78.14 1.49 0.93
N LYS A 101 -77.90 1.11 2.20
CA LYS A 101 -78.61 1.60 3.42
C LYS A 101 -77.85 1.37 4.77
N ASN A 102 -78.00 2.36 5.65
CA ASN A 102 -77.58 2.53 7.06
C ASN A 102 -77.46 1.32 8.02
N HIS A 103 -76.49 1.38 8.97
CA HIS A 103 -76.71 1.66 10.42
C HIS A 103 -75.39 1.62 11.24
N SER A 104 -74.66 2.73 11.45
CA SER A 104 -74.83 3.74 12.50
C SER A 104 -74.43 3.36 13.95
N LYS A 105 -73.26 3.81 14.44
CA LYS A 105 -73.12 4.74 15.59
C LYS A 105 -71.66 5.17 15.93
N LYS A 106 -71.47 6.49 15.97
CA LYS A 106 -70.54 7.31 16.78
C LYS A 106 -69.09 6.82 17.04
N ILE A 107 -68.17 7.47 16.34
CA ILE A 107 -66.79 7.73 16.76
C ILE A 107 -66.78 8.71 17.95
N HIS A 108 -65.84 8.54 18.89
CA HIS A 108 -65.30 9.66 19.68
C HIS A 108 -63.76 9.66 19.59
N SER A 109 -63.20 10.84 19.46
CA SER A 109 -61.76 11.09 19.31
C SER A 109 -61.06 11.24 20.66
N MET A 110 -59.85 10.71 20.78
CA MET A 110 -58.88 11.06 21.83
C MET A 110 -57.53 11.39 21.19
N SER A 111 -56.82 12.36 21.77
CA SER A 111 -55.65 13.02 21.19
C SER A 111 -54.32 12.58 21.81
N TYR A 112 -53.24 12.72 21.03
CA TYR A 112 -51.85 12.58 21.49
C TYR A 112 -51.52 13.55 22.63
N TYR A 113 -50.67 13.11 23.57
CA TYR A 113 -49.76 13.95 24.36
C TYR A 113 -48.48 13.16 24.72
N HIS A 114 -47.36 13.87 24.85
CA HIS A 114 -46.04 13.30 25.16
C HIS A 114 -45.87 12.94 26.64
N TYR A 115 -44.92 12.05 26.95
CA TYR A 115 -44.08 12.17 28.15
C TYR A 115 -42.69 11.54 27.89
N ASP A 116 -41.65 12.14 28.45
CA ASP A 116 -40.24 11.84 28.16
C ASP A 116 -39.54 10.92 29.18
N SER A 117 -38.29 10.58 28.83
CA SER A 117 -37.23 9.84 29.56
C SER A 117 -37.18 10.01 31.11
N ILE A 118 -36.60 9.08 31.90
CA ILE A 118 -35.13 8.85 32.02
C ILE A 118 -34.75 7.43 32.58
N GLN A 119 -33.70 6.86 31.97
CA GLN A 119 -32.67 5.90 32.40
C GLN A 119 -32.94 4.65 33.30
N ASN A 120 -32.62 3.49 32.70
CA ASN A 120 -31.91 2.28 33.16
C ASN A 120 -31.61 2.06 34.67
N GLU A 121 -31.81 0.82 35.14
CA GLU A 121 -30.70 -0.13 35.36
C GLU A 121 -31.17 -1.61 35.43
N ASN A 122 -30.30 -2.53 35.00
CA ASN A 122 -30.28 -4.00 35.24
C ASN A 122 -31.62 -4.76 35.36
N ASP A 123 -32.18 -5.28 34.25
CA ASP A 123 -33.25 -6.30 34.33
C ASP A 123 -33.36 -7.21 33.07
N GLU A 124 -32.64 -8.35 33.05
CA GLU A 124 -32.80 -9.39 32.00
C GLU A 124 -34.17 -10.13 32.06
N LEU A 125 -35.04 -9.82 33.04
CA LEU A 125 -36.30 -10.53 33.28
C LEU A 125 -37.58 -9.68 33.19
N CYS A 126 -37.50 -8.40 32.78
CA CYS A 126 -38.70 -7.59 32.54
C CYS A 126 -39.32 -7.76 31.14
N MET A 127 -40.09 -8.84 30.98
CA MET A 127 -41.14 -9.00 29.95
C MET A 127 -42.52 -8.49 30.43
N HIS A 128 -42.54 -7.60 31.43
CA HIS A 128 -43.71 -6.89 31.90
C HIS A 128 -43.33 -5.41 32.10
N TYR A 129 -44.15 -4.46 31.63
CA TYR A 129 -44.90 -3.52 32.51
C TYR A 129 -45.72 -2.44 31.79
N ASN A 130 -45.45 -2.13 30.52
CA ASN A 130 -45.91 -0.85 29.95
C ASN A 130 -47.41 -0.78 29.58
N ASN A 131 -48.10 -1.88 29.27
CA ASN A 131 -49.52 -1.82 28.85
C ASN A 131 -50.53 -1.86 30.02
N LEU A 132 -50.11 -1.46 31.23
CA LEU A 132 -50.97 -1.37 32.42
C LEU A 132 -51.07 0.07 33.00
N SER A 133 -50.54 1.08 32.28
CA SER A 133 -50.92 2.49 32.46
C SER A 133 -52.32 2.80 31.93
N ASN A 134 -52.86 1.94 31.06
CA ASN A 134 -54.08 2.17 30.30
C ASN A 134 -55.33 1.52 30.93
N VAL A 135 -55.43 1.55 32.26
CA VAL A 135 -56.71 1.96 32.84
C VAL A 135 -56.65 3.46 32.80
N SER A 136 -57.26 4.08 31.77
CA SER A 136 -57.11 5.52 31.61
C SER A 136 -57.68 6.22 32.83
N PHE A 137 -57.04 7.31 33.23
CA PHE A 137 -57.50 8.15 34.33
C PHE A 137 -58.97 8.59 34.12
N LYS A 138 -59.40 8.75 32.85
CA LYS A 138 -60.79 8.99 32.44
C LYS A 138 -61.73 7.82 32.75
N GLU A 139 -61.43 6.58 32.34
CA GLU A 139 -62.30 5.42 32.61
C GLU A 139 -62.56 5.20 34.11
N TYR A 140 -61.56 5.48 34.95
CA TYR A 140 -61.70 5.43 36.40
C TYR A 140 -62.69 6.49 36.94
N MET A 141 -62.62 7.71 36.40
CA MET A 141 -63.50 8.83 36.78
C MET A 141 -64.91 8.70 36.18
N ASP A 142 -65.04 8.17 34.97
CA ASP A 142 -66.31 7.87 34.29
C ASP A 142 -67.11 6.75 34.99
N ALA A 143 -66.44 5.94 35.83
CA ALA A 143 -67.08 4.97 36.71
C ALA A 143 -67.59 5.60 38.02
N GLU A 144 -66.78 6.41 38.72
CA GLU A 144 -67.22 7.07 39.97
C GLU A 144 -68.32 8.11 39.74
N THR A 145 -68.25 8.89 38.66
CA THR A 145 -69.21 9.99 38.38
C THR A 145 -70.64 9.53 38.17
N ARG A 146 -70.88 8.25 37.85
CA ARG A 146 -72.23 7.67 37.69
C ARG A 146 -72.89 7.25 39.01
N ALA A 147 -72.13 7.18 40.12
CA ALA A 147 -72.55 6.45 41.31
C ALA A 147 -73.31 7.28 42.37
N ASN A 148 -72.99 8.57 42.53
CA ASN A 148 -73.42 9.35 43.69
C ASN A 148 -74.32 10.55 43.35
N LYS A 149 -75.31 10.80 44.22
CA LYS A 149 -76.21 11.97 44.20
C LYS A 149 -76.38 12.48 45.64
N ILE A 150 -76.26 13.81 45.84
CA ILE A 150 -76.54 14.54 47.11
C ILE A 150 -75.44 14.24 48.18
N SER A 151 -74.94 15.17 49.01
CA SER A 151 -75.52 16.40 49.58
C SER A 151 -74.65 17.70 49.53
N SER A 152 -75.32 18.78 49.97
CA SER A 152 -74.94 20.16 50.31
C SER A 152 -73.46 20.60 50.45
N ASP A 153 -73.17 21.72 49.79
CA ASP A 153 -72.46 22.93 50.28
C ASP A 153 -71.00 22.84 50.75
N LYS A 154 -70.37 21.67 50.74
CA LYS A 154 -68.89 21.53 50.70
C LYS A 154 -68.42 20.56 49.61
N SER A 155 -69.22 20.44 48.55
CA SER A 155 -69.05 19.46 47.48
C SER A 155 -68.67 20.06 46.12
N GLN A 156 -68.84 21.38 45.91
CA GLN A 156 -68.54 22.02 44.61
C GLN A 156 -67.04 22.01 44.26
N GLU A 157 -66.17 22.42 45.18
CA GLU A 157 -64.71 22.47 44.99
C GLU A 157 -64.12 21.09 44.64
N ILE A 158 -64.63 20.02 45.27
CA ILE A 158 -64.21 18.64 44.98
C ILE A 158 -64.73 18.17 43.62
N ILE A 159 -65.95 18.56 43.22
CA ILE A 159 -66.48 18.29 41.87
C ILE A 159 -65.66 19.04 40.82
N GLU A 160 -65.21 20.26 41.11
CA GLU A 160 -64.34 21.07 40.25
C GLU A 160 -62.93 20.47 40.12
N GLY A 161 -62.29 20.08 41.24
CA GLY A 161 -61.03 19.33 41.21
C GLY A 161 -61.15 18.01 40.44
N LYS A 162 -62.25 17.25 40.61
CA LYS A 162 -62.52 16.05 39.80
C LYS A 162 -62.72 16.34 38.30
N LYS A 163 -63.22 17.52 37.95
CA LYS A 163 -63.43 17.98 36.56
C LYS A 163 -62.11 18.46 35.92
N LEU A 164 -61.27 19.21 36.64
CA LEU A 164 -59.92 19.57 36.21
C LEU A 164 -59.06 18.32 35.97
N LEU A 165 -59.17 17.33 36.87
CA LEU A 165 -58.59 16.00 36.71
C LEU A 165 -59.07 15.27 35.44
N SER A 166 -60.37 15.30 35.11
CA SER A 166 -60.87 14.66 33.87
C SER A 166 -60.51 15.42 32.58
N LEU A 167 -60.17 16.71 32.70
CA LEU A 167 -59.57 17.54 31.64
C LEU A 167 -58.04 17.34 31.50
N GLY A 168 -57.38 16.72 32.49
CA GLY A 168 -55.93 16.50 32.51
C GLY A 168 -55.12 17.59 33.22
N GLN A 169 -55.76 18.59 33.81
CA GLN A 169 -55.12 19.70 34.55
C GLN A 169 -54.78 19.27 35.98
N THR A 170 -53.83 18.33 36.11
CA THR A 170 -53.46 17.72 37.40
C THR A 170 -52.88 18.71 38.41
N GLU A 171 -52.13 19.73 37.96
CA GLU A 171 -51.52 20.73 38.85
C GLU A 171 -52.53 21.69 39.49
N GLU A 172 -53.54 22.11 38.72
CA GLU A 172 -54.61 22.99 39.20
C GLU A 172 -55.53 22.24 40.16
N ALA A 173 -55.86 20.99 39.84
CA ALA A 173 -56.63 20.13 40.72
C ALA A 173 -55.90 19.83 42.05
N GLN A 174 -54.58 19.56 42.00
CA GLN A 174 -53.77 19.32 43.19
C GLN A 174 -53.81 20.51 44.16
N LYS A 175 -53.57 21.73 43.67
CA LYS A 175 -53.61 22.96 44.50
C LYS A 175 -54.94 23.12 45.23
N LEU A 176 -56.06 22.89 44.53
CA LEU A 176 -57.39 22.91 45.13
C LEU A 176 -57.56 21.83 46.21
N PHE A 177 -57.05 20.61 46.00
CA PHE A 177 -57.09 19.58 47.05
C PHE A 177 -56.20 19.92 48.25
N GLU A 178 -55.02 20.49 48.03
CA GLU A 178 -54.13 20.98 49.11
C GLU A 178 -54.81 22.10 49.92
N GLU A 179 -55.48 23.06 49.28
CA GLU A 179 -56.28 24.10 49.94
C GLU A 179 -57.46 23.53 50.73
N ILE A 180 -58.20 22.56 50.17
CA ILE A 180 -59.29 21.85 50.87
C ILE A 180 -58.75 21.09 52.10
N LEU A 181 -57.53 20.53 52.01
CA LEU A 181 -56.89 19.75 53.08
C LEU A 181 -56.31 20.60 54.21
N GLN A 182 -55.86 21.82 53.91
CA GLN A 182 -55.49 22.82 54.93
C GLN A 182 -56.73 23.28 55.71
N ASN A 183 -57.86 23.49 55.02
CA ASN A 183 -59.10 23.97 55.62
C ASN A 183 -59.97 22.87 56.26
N SER A 184 -59.79 21.60 55.88
CA SER A 184 -60.59 20.48 56.40
C SER A 184 -59.92 19.12 56.21
N ASN A 185 -60.05 18.23 57.21
CA ASN A 185 -59.54 16.86 57.10
C ASN A 185 -60.49 15.96 56.27
N ASN A 186 -60.63 16.27 54.99
CA ASN A 186 -61.57 15.62 54.07
C ASN A 186 -60.93 14.36 53.41
N PRO A 187 -61.51 13.15 53.59
CA PRO A 187 -60.94 11.92 53.05
C PRO A 187 -60.99 11.84 51.52
N GLU A 188 -61.96 12.48 50.86
CA GLU A 188 -62.03 12.47 49.39
C GLU A 188 -60.97 13.38 48.76
N ALA A 189 -60.73 14.56 49.35
CA ALA A 189 -59.66 15.45 48.92
C ALA A 189 -58.29 14.77 49.07
N ARG A 190 -58.01 14.13 50.22
CA ARG A 190 -56.76 13.37 50.45
C ARG A 190 -56.59 12.20 49.48
N TYR A 191 -57.69 11.50 49.19
CA TYR A 191 -57.70 10.41 48.22
C TYR A 191 -57.34 10.89 46.81
N LEU A 192 -57.89 12.03 46.38
CA LEU A 192 -57.61 12.64 45.08
C LEU A 192 -56.23 13.30 45.03
N ASN A 193 -55.74 13.88 46.13
CA ASN A 193 -54.41 14.46 46.21
C ASN A 193 -53.31 13.40 46.07
N GLY A 194 -53.43 12.28 46.78
CA GLY A 194 -52.55 11.12 46.60
C GLY A 194 -52.58 10.51 45.19
N LEU A 195 -53.70 10.65 44.46
CA LEU A 195 -53.80 10.33 43.04
C LEU A 195 -53.07 11.36 42.14
N CYS A 196 -53.13 12.66 42.47
CA CYS A 196 -52.39 13.71 41.77
C CYS A 196 -50.87 13.48 41.90
N HIS A 197 -50.37 13.31 43.13
CA HIS A 197 -48.97 12.99 43.39
C HIS A 197 -48.51 11.71 42.65
N LEU A 198 -49.34 10.65 42.63
CA LEU A 198 -49.05 9.45 41.82
C LEU A 198 -48.93 9.73 40.32
N SER A 199 -49.76 10.61 39.77
CA SER A 199 -49.70 10.99 38.35
C SER A 199 -48.43 11.77 38.00
N LYS A 200 -47.90 12.56 38.95
CA LYS A 200 -46.65 13.33 38.83
C LYS A 200 -45.38 12.53 39.14
N SER A 201 -45.49 11.29 39.60
CA SER A 201 -44.38 10.48 40.16
C SER A 201 -43.81 11.01 41.50
N GLU A 202 -44.58 11.81 42.24
CA GLU A 202 -44.28 12.30 43.60
C GLU A 202 -44.64 11.20 44.62
N PHE A 203 -43.87 10.10 44.60
CA PHE A 203 -44.27 8.86 45.30
C PHE A 203 -44.20 8.95 46.83
N SER A 204 -43.33 9.78 47.39
CA SER A 204 -43.18 10.02 48.84
C SER A 204 -44.44 10.67 49.43
N GLU A 205 -44.93 11.70 48.75
CA GLU A 205 -46.08 12.52 49.07
C GLU A 205 -47.37 11.69 48.92
N ALA A 206 -47.47 10.93 47.82
CA ALA A 206 -48.54 9.96 47.62
C ALA A 206 -48.60 8.89 48.72
N ILE A 207 -47.45 8.38 49.19
CA ILE A 207 -47.39 7.43 50.31
C ILE A 207 -47.90 8.08 51.60
N ALA A 208 -47.49 9.31 51.90
CA ALA A 208 -47.92 10.02 53.10
C ALA A 208 -49.44 10.20 53.15
N ASP A 209 -50.04 10.76 52.09
CA ASP A 209 -51.48 11.02 52.05
C ASP A 209 -52.31 9.71 52.00
N LEU A 210 -51.94 8.73 51.18
CA LEU A 210 -52.71 7.49 51.06
C LEU A 210 -52.57 6.58 52.31
N SER A 211 -51.43 6.59 52.99
CA SER A 211 -51.26 5.87 54.26
C SER A 211 -52.03 6.53 55.41
N LEU A 212 -52.02 7.87 55.51
CA LEU A 212 -52.79 8.62 56.50
C LEU A 212 -54.31 8.42 56.30
N LEU A 213 -54.78 8.42 55.05
CA LEU A 213 -56.17 8.10 54.70
C LEU A 213 -56.57 6.70 55.20
N ILE A 214 -55.73 5.69 54.96
CA ILE A 214 -55.98 4.30 55.35
C ILE A 214 -55.93 4.10 56.88
N GLN A 215 -55.09 4.86 57.59
CA GLN A 215 -55.07 4.87 59.06
C GLN A 215 -56.33 5.50 59.65
N GLN A 216 -56.79 6.62 59.09
CA GLN A 216 -57.97 7.34 59.60
C GLN A 216 -59.29 6.65 59.24
N GLN A 217 -59.42 6.09 58.03
CA GLN A 217 -60.66 5.45 57.55
C GLN A 217 -60.37 4.19 56.71
N PRO A 218 -60.05 3.04 57.34
CA PRO A 218 -59.64 1.81 56.63
C PRO A 218 -60.73 1.21 55.71
N LEU A 219 -62.00 1.56 55.92
CA LEU A 219 -63.11 1.09 55.08
C LEU A 219 -63.51 2.07 53.96
N TYR A 220 -62.84 3.22 53.82
CA TYR A 220 -63.28 4.32 52.95
C TYR A 220 -63.35 3.97 51.46
N LYS A 221 -62.20 3.63 50.84
CA LYS A 221 -62.11 3.16 49.45
C LYS A 221 -61.09 2.03 49.34
N ARG A 222 -61.55 0.82 49.02
CA ARG A 222 -60.69 -0.36 48.77
C ARG A 222 -59.58 -0.07 47.75
N ASN A 223 -59.84 0.81 46.78
CA ASN A 223 -58.91 1.17 45.71
C ASN A 223 -57.68 1.96 46.23
N ALA A 224 -57.79 2.65 47.37
CA ALA A 224 -56.67 3.37 48.00
C ALA A 224 -55.50 2.44 48.37
N TYR A 225 -55.80 1.21 48.82
CA TYR A 225 -54.77 0.22 49.15
C TYR A 225 -53.94 -0.22 47.93
N ILE A 226 -54.56 -0.32 46.75
CA ILE A 226 -53.82 -0.66 45.52
C ILE A 226 -52.96 0.53 45.09
N LEU A 227 -53.47 1.75 45.19
CA LEU A 227 -52.72 2.98 44.86
C LEU A 227 -51.52 3.17 45.78
N LEU A 228 -51.68 2.96 47.10
CA LEU A 228 -50.57 2.98 48.06
C LEU A 228 -49.56 1.86 47.77
N ALA A 229 -50.00 0.65 47.41
CA ALA A 229 -49.10 -0.43 47.02
C ALA A 229 -48.36 -0.17 45.69
N ILE A 230 -48.97 0.55 44.74
CA ILE A 230 -48.32 1.04 43.53
C ILE A 230 -47.26 2.10 43.90
N ALA A 231 -47.57 3.02 44.82
CA ALA A 231 -46.66 4.04 45.31
C ALA A 231 -45.42 3.41 45.99
N TYR A 232 -45.62 2.54 46.99
CA TYR A 232 -44.52 1.80 47.63
C TYR A 232 -43.67 1.02 46.64
N LYS A 233 -44.29 0.32 45.68
CA LYS A 233 -43.58 -0.42 44.64
C LYS A 233 -42.77 0.51 43.71
N LYS A 234 -43.29 1.69 43.37
CA LYS A 234 -42.58 2.71 42.58
C LYS A 234 -41.40 3.32 43.36
N SER A 235 -41.55 3.52 44.67
CA SER A 235 -40.48 3.90 45.61
C SER A 235 -39.51 2.75 45.95
N ASN A 236 -39.55 1.63 45.21
CA ASN A 236 -38.70 0.45 45.40
C ASN A 236 -38.82 -0.24 46.78
N CYS A 237 -39.99 -0.13 47.44
CA CYS A 237 -40.34 -0.79 48.70
C CYS A 237 -41.34 -1.96 48.49
N PRO A 238 -40.93 -3.10 47.90
CA PRO A 238 -41.85 -4.18 47.53
C PRO A 238 -42.47 -4.90 48.75
N ASN A 239 -41.79 -4.94 49.89
CA ASN A 239 -42.30 -5.57 51.10
C ASN A 239 -43.50 -4.81 51.67
N ASP A 240 -43.44 -3.48 51.67
CA ASP A 240 -44.52 -2.63 52.20
C ASP A 240 -45.72 -2.56 51.25
N ALA A 241 -45.48 -2.66 49.94
CA ALA A 241 -46.53 -2.93 48.97
C ALA A 241 -47.24 -4.28 49.22
N LEU A 242 -46.48 -5.35 49.50
CA LEU A 242 -47.01 -6.68 49.82
C LEU A 242 -47.80 -6.68 51.13
N ASN A 243 -47.30 -6.00 52.17
CA ASN A 243 -47.99 -5.78 53.44
C ASN A 243 -49.30 -5.02 53.22
N THR A 244 -49.28 -3.92 52.47
CA THR A 244 -50.46 -3.10 52.14
C THR A 244 -51.53 -3.90 51.40
N LEU A 245 -51.15 -4.68 50.39
CA LEU A 245 -52.09 -5.55 49.67
C LEU A 245 -52.64 -6.68 50.56
N THR A 246 -51.84 -7.18 51.50
CA THR A 246 -52.28 -8.19 52.47
C THR A 246 -53.24 -7.62 53.51
N LEU A 247 -53.07 -6.35 53.92
CA LEU A 247 -54.07 -5.62 54.71
C LEU A 247 -55.36 -5.39 53.89
N SER A 248 -55.23 -5.02 52.62
CA SER A 248 -56.38 -4.84 51.71
C SER A 248 -57.23 -6.11 51.60
N ILE A 249 -56.60 -7.27 51.46
CA ILE A 249 -57.29 -8.58 51.34
C ILE A 249 -57.93 -9.00 52.67
N LYS A 250 -57.32 -8.64 53.82
CA LYS A 250 -57.94 -8.86 55.15
C LYS A 250 -59.21 -8.04 55.35
N GLN A 251 -59.22 -6.77 54.91
CA GLN A 251 -60.40 -5.90 55.03
C GLN A 251 -61.46 -6.17 53.95
N PHE A 252 -61.03 -6.52 52.73
CA PHE A 252 -61.90 -6.71 51.57
C PHE A 252 -61.68 -8.10 50.94
N ASN A 253 -62.16 -9.15 51.63
CA ASN A 253 -61.91 -10.56 51.28
C ASN A 253 -62.37 -11.02 49.88
N LYS A 254 -63.24 -10.26 49.19
CA LYS A 254 -63.68 -10.52 47.80
C LYS A 254 -63.13 -9.50 46.79
N TYR A 255 -62.04 -8.80 47.11
CA TYR A 255 -61.49 -7.77 46.24
C TYR A 255 -60.51 -8.34 45.19
N PHE A 256 -61.09 -8.75 44.06
CA PHE A 256 -60.39 -9.34 42.91
C PHE A 256 -59.05 -8.66 42.57
N ASP A 257 -59.03 -7.33 42.38
CA ASP A 257 -57.84 -6.67 41.88
C ASP A 257 -56.70 -6.70 42.92
N ALA A 258 -56.98 -6.67 44.23
CA ALA A 258 -55.93 -6.79 45.24
C ALA A 258 -55.21 -8.15 45.19
N TYR A 259 -55.93 -9.25 44.90
CA TYR A 259 -55.34 -10.56 44.63
C TYR A 259 -54.47 -10.54 43.36
N ILE A 260 -54.96 -9.95 42.26
CA ILE A 260 -54.17 -9.82 41.01
C ILE A 260 -52.89 -8.99 41.21
N TYR A 261 -52.96 -7.85 41.91
CA TYR A 261 -51.79 -7.00 42.17
C TYR A 261 -50.81 -7.68 43.15
N ARG A 262 -51.29 -8.44 44.14
CA ARG A 262 -50.41 -9.20 45.05
C ARG A 262 -49.76 -10.40 44.34
N GLY A 263 -50.50 -11.17 43.55
CA GLY A 263 -49.96 -12.24 42.71
C GLY A 263 -48.89 -11.75 41.74
N LYS A 264 -49.13 -10.62 41.05
CA LYS A 264 -48.14 -9.99 40.16
C LYS A 264 -46.89 -9.47 40.89
N LEU A 265 -47.02 -9.05 42.14
CA LEU A 265 -45.88 -8.64 42.98
C LEU A 265 -45.09 -9.87 43.47
N LEU A 266 -45.78 -10.92 43.91
CA LEU A 266 -45.19 -12.20 44.31
C LEU A 266 -44.45 -12.91 43.16
N LEU A 267 -44.98 -12.82 41.92
CA LEU A 267 -44.28 -13.25 40.70
C LEU A 267 -42.92 -12.54 40.55
N LYS A 268 -42.88 -11.20 40.64
CA LYS A 268 -41.62 -10.43 40.62
C LYS A 268 -40.67 -10.85 41.74
N MET A 269 -41.19 -11.15 42.92
CA MET A 269 -40.42 -11.64 44.08
C MET A 269 -40.09 -13.14 44.02
N LYS A 270 -40.35 -13.82 42.89
CA LYS A 270 -40.10 -15.26 42.65
C LYS A 270 -40.81 -16.22 43.63
N GLN A 271 -41.90 -15.78 44.26
CA GLN A 271 -42.70 -16.57 45.22
C GLN A 271 -43.89 -17.26 44.53
N PHE A 272 -43.59 -18.16 43.59
CA PHE A 272 -44.55 -18.71 42.64
C PHE A 272 -45.74 -19.43 43.30
N ASP A 273 -45.53 -20.24 44.34
CA ASP A 273 -46.63 -20.96 45.03
C ASP A 273 -47.63 -20.03 45.73
N ARG A 274 -47.17 -18.86 46.19
CA ARG A 274 -48.02 -17.85 46.82
C ARG A 274 -48.75 -17.03 45.76
N ALA A 275 -48.07 -16.68 44.67
CA ALA A 275 -48.68 -16.02 43.52
C ALA A 275 -49.79 -16.87 42.89
N LEU A 276 -49.55 -18.18 42.73
CA LEU A 276 -50.53 -19.14 42.20
C LEU A 276 -51.81 -19.14 43.05
N LYS A 277 -51.69 -19.22 44.38
CA LYS A 277 -52.82 -19.18 45.32
C LYS A 277 -53.62 -17.87 45.24
N ASP A 278 -52.94 -16.74 45.05
CA ASP A 278 -53.62 -15.47 44.83
C ASP A 278 -54.39 -15.45 43.50
N PHE A 279 -53.82 -16.04 42.43
CA PHE A 279 -54.51 -16.16 41.15
C PHE A 279 -55.63 -17.22 41.13
N THR A 280 -55.58 -18.29 41.93
CA THR A 280 -56.73 -19.21 42.09
C THR A 280 -57.88 -18.51 42.82
N CYS A 281 -57.61 -17.79 43.91
CA CYS A 281 -58.63 -16.96 44.56
C CYS A 281 -59.20 -15.88 43.62
N ALA A 282 -58.38 -15.30 42.74
CA ALA A 282 -58.87 -14.36 41.73
C ALA A 282 -59.83 -15.02 40.71
N VAL A 283 -59.55 -16.24 40.25
CA VAL A 283 -60.48 -17.03 39.41
C VAL A 283 -61.77 -17.34 40.15
N GLU A 284 -61.71 -17.75 41.42
CA GLU A 284 -62.90 -18.02 42.25
C GLU A 284 -63.81 -16.79 42.41
N ILE A 285 -63.24 -15.57 42.43
CA ILE A 285 -63.99 -14.31 42.57
C ILE A 285 -64.52 -13.80 41.21
N GLN A 286 -63.76 -13.91 40.11
CA GLN A 286 -64.20 -13.51 38.76
C GLN A 286 -63.72 -14.52 37.68
N PRO A 287 -64.45 -15.62 37.46
CA PRO A 287 -64.03 -16.69 36.55
C PRO A 287 -64.11 -16.35 35.06
N LYS A 288 -64.66 -15.18 34.69
CA LYS A 288 -64.74 -14.71 33.29
C LYS A 288 -63.64 -13.72 32.89
N LYS A 289 -62.67 -13.44 33.78
CA LYS A 289 -61.66 -12.39 33.57
C LYS A 289 -60.30 -13.03 33.28
N ALA A 290 -59.85 -12.94 32.02
CA ALA A 290 -58.73 -13.72 31.48
C ALA A 290 -57.40 -13.48 32.22
N ILE A 291 -57.23 -12.28 32.80
CA ILE A 291 -55.99 -11.86 33.47
C ILE A 291 -55.60 -12.73 34.68
N SER A 292 -56.55 -13.46 35.29
CA SER A 292 -56.30 -14.41 36.38
C SER A 292 -55.60 -15.67 35.87
N TYR A 293 -56.15 -16.28 34.82
CA TYR A 293 -55.60 -17.45 34.15
C TYR A 293 -54.24 -17.14 33.50
N ILE A 294 -54.07 -15.92 32.95
CA ILE A 294 -52.77 -15.42 32.48
C ILE A 294 -51.72 -15.40 33.61
N GLY A 295 -52.13 -15.03 34.84
CA GLY A 295 -51.24 -15.05 36.01
C GLY A 295 -50.89 -16.47 36.48
N GLN A 296 -51.85 -17.41 36.42
CA GLN A 296 -51.59 -18.83 36.66
C GLN A 296 -50.64 -19.42 35.61
N ALA A 297 -50.80 -19.05 34.33
CA ALA A 297 -49.92 -19.48 33.26
C ALA A 297 -48.47 -19.01 33.50
N ASP A 298 -48.26 -17.76 33.91
CA ASP A 298 -46.92 -17.27 34.30
C ASP A 298 -46.34 -18.10 35.46
N CYS A 299 -47.11 -18.35 36.53
CA CYS A 299 -46.69 -19.21 37.64
C CYS A 299 -46.26 -20.60 37.15
N TYR A 300 -47.11 -21.30 36.39
CA TYR A 300 -46.80 -22.63 35.85
C TYR A 300 -45.58 -22.63 34.92
N ARG A 301 -45.35 -21.56 34.13
CA ARG A 301 -44.14 -21.42 33.30
C ARG A 301 -42.88 -21.34 34.17
N TYR A 302 -42.88 -20.45 35.17
CA TYR A 302 -41.73 -20.30 36.09
C TYR A 302 -41.52 -21.52 37.02
N MET A 303 -42.57 -22.32 37.26
CA MET A 303 -42.49 -23.62 37.95
C MET A 303 -42.03 -24.78 37.03
N ASN A 304 -41.61 -24.50 35.79
CA ASN A 304 -41.24 -25.50 34.77
C ASN A 304 -42.35 -26.53 34.46
N GLN A 305 -43.62 -26.10 34.49
CA GLN A 305 -44.81 -26.91 34.19
C GLN A 305 -45.51 -26.40 32.90
N PRO A 306 -44.86 -26.43 31.72
CA PRO A 306 -45.36 -25.76 30.52
C PRO A 306 -46.71 -26.30 30.03
N LYS A 307 -47.02 -27.59 30.23
CA LYS A 307 -48.31 -28.17 29.84
C LYS A 307 -49.49 -27.55 30.60
N LEU A 308 -49.34 -27.32 31.91
CA LEU A 308 -50.34 -26.63 32.73
C LEU A 308 -50.39 -25.12 32.40
N SER A 309 -49.25 -24.52 32.04
CA SER A 309 -49.17 -23.14 31.56
C SER A 309 -49.95 -22.91 30.25
N VAL A 310 -49.83 -23.84 29.29
CA VAL A 310 -50.61 -23.82 28.04
C VAL A 310 -52.11 -24.01 28.31
N GLN A 311 -52.51 -24.90 29.23
CA GLN A 311 -53.91 -25.07 29.63
C GLN A 311 -54.50 -23.84 30.33
N ALA A 312 -53.74 -23.17 31.20
CA ALA A 312 -54.15 -21.88 31.76
C ALA A 312 -54.29 -20.81 30.67
N CYS A 313 -53.42 -20.81 29.65
CA CYS A 313 -53.60 -19.93 28.48
C CYS A 313 -54.82 -20.28 27.62
N THR A 314 -55.19 -21.55 27.43
CA THR A 314 -56.42 -21.90 26.68
C THR A 314 -57.66 -21.38 27.41
N GLN A 315 -57.73 -21.56 28.74
CA GLN A 315 -58.81 -21.02 29.58
C GLN A 315 -58.89 -19.48 29.55
N ALA A 316 -57.74 -18.80 29.49
CA ALA A 316 -57.68 -17.34 29.31
C ALA A 316 -58.25 -16.88 27.95
N ILE A 317 -58.05 -17.68 26.88
CA ILE A 317 -58.52 -17.40 25.52
C ILE A 317 -60.03 -17.66 25.41
N GLU A 318 -60.53 -18.73 26.04
CA GLU A 318 -61.97 -19.06 26.13
C GLU A 318 -62.80 -17.95 26.80
N CYS A 319 -62.19 -17.09 27.63
CA CYS A 319 -62.89 -15.98 28.29
C CYS A 319 -63.35 -14.85 27.35
N GLN A 320 -62.72 -14.68 26.17
CA GLN A 320 -62.98 -13.59 25.21
C GLN A 320 -63.03 -12.18 25.84
N ASP A 321 -62.11 -11.94 26.79
CA ASP A 321 -61.95 -10.70 27.55
C ASP A 321 -60.88 -9.79 26.88
N SER A 322 -60.74 -8.53 27.30
CA SER A 322 -59.81 -7.56 26.68
C SER A 322 -58.31 -7.92 26.80
N SER A 323 -57.99 -9.03 27.47
CA SER A 323 -56.64 -9.62 27.54
C SER A 323 -56.43 -10.78 26.54
N PHE A 324 -57.35 -11.03 25.61
CA PHE A 324 -57.29 -12.11 24.62
C PHE A 324 -55.97 -12.11 23.80
N ARG A 325 -55.60 -10.99 23.16
CA ARG A 325 -54.28 -10.79 22.52
C ARG A 325 -53.11 -11.17 23.46
N GLN A 326 -53.18 -10.78 24.73
CA GLN A 326 -52.10 -11.09 25.70
C GLN A 326 -52.03 -12.59 26.02
N ALA A 327 -53.15 -13.31 26.04
CA ALA A 327 -53.18 -14.75 26.23
C ALA A 327 -52.62 -15.50 25.02
N LEU A 328 -52.99 -15.11 23.79
CA LEU A 328 -52.45 -15.69 22.55
C LEU A 328 -50.93 -15.48 22.42
N ILE A 329 -50.43 -14.25 22.64
CA ILE A 329 -48.98 -13.97 22.62
C ILE A 329 -48.22 -14.83 23.66
N LYS A 330 -48.79 -15.01 24.86
CA LYS A 330 -48.18 -15.87 25.88
C LYS A 330 -48.21 -17.36 25.53
N ARG A 331 -49.32 -17.85 24.96
CA ARG A 331 -49.43 -19.25 24.50
C ARG A 331 -48.46 -19.52 23.35
N THR A 332 -48.31 -18.57 22.43
CA THR A 332 -47.28 -18.59 21.38
C THR A 332 -45.87 -18.74 21.97
N LEU A 333 -45.50 -17.91 22.95
CA LEU A 333 -44.16 -17.98 23.57
C LEU A 333 -43.91 -19.33 24.26
N LEU A 334 -44.95 -19.95 24.85
CA LEU A 334 -44.88 -21.31 25.38
C LEU A 334 -44.71 -22.37 24.27
N TYR A 335 -45.44 -22.25 23.15
CA TYR A 335 -45.26 -23.14 22.01
C TYR A 335 -43.87 -23.00 21.37
N ILE A 336 -43.29 -21.79 21.35
CA ILE A 336 -41.90 -21.55 20.93
C ILE A 336 -40.91 -22.25 21.88
N ASP A 337 -41.09 -22.13 23.21
CA ASP A 337 -40.28 -22.84 24.21
C ASP A 337 -40.38 -24.38 24.04
N LEU A 338 -41.57 -24.89 23.68
CA LEU A 338 -41.85 -26.30 23.40
C LEU A 338 -41.42 -26.78 22.00
N LYS A 339 -41.05 -25.86 21.10
CA LYS A 339 -40.76 -26.08 19.66
C LYS A 339 -41.96 -26.51 18.80
N GLU A 340 -43.19 -26.27 19.27
CA GLU A 340 -44.45 -26.55 18.57
C GLU A 340 -44.79 -25.40 17.61
N TYR A 341 -43.90 -25.15 16.63
CA TYR A 341 -43.89 -23.92 15.83
C TYR A 341 -45.14 -23.69 14.97
N ASP A 342 -45.83 -24.74 14.52
CA ASP A 342 -47.04 -24.57 13.71
C ASP A 342 -48.26 -24.10 14.53
N LEU A 343 -48.37 -24.53 15.80
CA LEU A 343 -49.36 -24.01 16.73
C LEU A 343 -49.04 -22.56 17.13
N ALA A 344 -47.74 -22.24 17.29
CA ALA A 344 -47.28 -20.87 17.51
C ALA A 344 -47.63 -19.93 16.33
N LEU A 345 -47.56 -20.41 15.08
CA LEU A 345 -47.97 -19.62 13.91
C LEU A 345 -49.48 -19.40 13.85
N GLN A 346 -50.30 -20.39 14.22
CA GLN A 346 -51.76 -20.25 14.28
C GLN A 346 -52.18 -19.21 15.33
N ASP A 347 -51.58 -19.25 16.53
CA ASP A 347 -51.87 -18.27 17.60
C ASP A 347 -51.53 -16.83 17.17
N ILE A 348 -50.43 -16.62 16.45
CA ILE A 348 -50.02 -15.29 15.96
C ILE A 348 -50.79 -14.86 14.73
N GLN A 349 -51.26 -15.78 13.88
CA GLN A 349 -52.19 -15.46 12.80
C GLN A 349 -53.49 -14.89 13.38
N ALA A 350 -54.05 -15.50 14.43
CA ALA A 350 -55.24 -14.98 15.12
C ALA A 350 -55.01 -13.58 15.73
N VAL A 351 -53.83 -13.27 16.28
CA VAL A 351 -53.50 -11.90 16.75
C VAL A 351 -53.44 -10.90 15.59
N LEU A 352 -52.88 -11.29 14.45
CA LEU A 352 -52.75 -10.43 13.27
C LEU A 352 -54.06 -10.28 12.46
N GLU A 353 -55.05 -11.12 12.74
CA GLU A 353 -56.43 -10.96 12.27
C GLU A 353 -57.21 -9.91 13.11
N GLU A 354 -56.87 -9.74 14.40
CA GLU A 354 -57.39 -8.64 15.24
C GLU A 354 -56.66 -7.31 14.98
N ASP A 355 -55.32 -7.32 14.96
CA ASP A 355 -54.48 -6.16 14.65
C ASP A 355 -53.33 -6.53 13.70
N TYR A 356 -53.58 -6.33 12.41
CA TYR A 356 -52.60 -6.52 11.34
C TYR A 356 -51.33 -5.66 11.50
N CYS A 357 -51.40 -4.55 12.22
CA CYS A 357 -50.30 -3.59 12.39
C CYS A 357 -49.42 -3.89 13.62
N ASP A 358 -49.66 -4.97 14.36
CA ASP A 358 -48.94 -5.28 15.59
C ASP A 358 -47.48 -5.71 15.33
N SER A 359 -46.54 -4.75 15.45
CA SER A 359 -45.10 -5.01 15.34
C SER A 359 -44.59 -6.10 16.30
N GLU A 360 -45.19 -6.30 17.47
CA GLU A 360 -44.78 -7.35 18.41
C GLU A 360 -45.16 -8.74 17.89
N ALA A 361 -46.40 -8.91 17.40
CA ALA A 361 -46.84 -10.15 16.76
C ALA A 361 -46.10 -10.42 15.45
N LEU A 362 -45.85 -9.39 14.62
CA LEU A 362 -45.06 -9.50 13.38
C LEU A 362 -43.61 -9.92 13.66
N TYR A 363 -42.97 -9.37 14.70
CA TYR A 363 -41.64 -9.84 15.14
C TYR A 363 -41.66 -11.31 15.59
N ILE A 364 -42.67 -11.72 16.37
CA ILE A 364 -42.77 -13.11 16.85
C ILE A 364 -43.01 -14.07 15.68
N LYS A 365 -43.86 -13.71 14.71
CA LYS A 365 -44.04 -14.45 13.45
C LYS A 365 -42.70 -14.64 12.72
N GLY A 366 -41.94 -13.56 12.55
CA GLY A 366 -40.61 -13.62 11.93
C GLY A 366 -39.65 -14.54 12.68
N PHE A 367 -39.66 -14.50 14.02
CA PHE A 367 -38.86 -15.40 14.85
C PHE A 367 -39.24 -16.87 14.69
N ILE A 368 -40.54 -17.20 14.60
CA ILE A 368 -40.99 -18.59 14.36
C ILE A 368 -40.58 -19.07 12.97
N CYS A 369 -40.78 -18.25 11.92
CA CYS A 369 -40.32 -18.56 10.56
C CYS A 369 -38.80 -18.78 10.52
N THR A 370 -38.01 -17.98 11.24
CA THR A 370 -36.56 -18.19 11.40
C THR A 370 -36.24 -19.55 12.05
N LYS A 371 -36.97 -19.96 13.10
CA LYS A 371 -36.79 -21.29 13.73
C LYS A 371 -37.22 -22.46 12.84
N LYS A 372 -38.17 -22.24 11.93
CA LYS A 372 -38.57 -23.18 10.88
C LYS A 372 -37.67 -23.17 9.63
N ASN A 373 -36.60 -22.37 9.62
CA ASN A 373 -35.71 -22.13 8.47
C ASN A 373 -36.42 -21.53 7.23
N GLN A 374 -37.59 -20.91 7.41
CA GLN A 374 -38.36 -20.20 6.38
C GLN A 374 -37.86 -18.75 6.25
N ILE A 375 -36.60 -18.58 5.82
CA ILE A 375 -35.86 -17.30 5.89
C ILE A 375 -36.56 -16.15 5.13
N GLN A 376 -37.16 -16.43 3.97
CA GLN A 376 -37.87 -15.41 3.18
C GLN A 376 -39.12 -14.88 3.91
N GLU A 377 -39.93 -15.77 4.47
CA GLU A 377 -41.11 -15.40 5.28
C GLU A 377 -40.70 -14.65 6.56
N ALA A 378 -39.60 -15.06 7.19
CA ALA A 378 -39.05 -14.39 8.35
C ALA A 378 -38.66 -12.94 8.05
N PHE A 379 -37.91 -12.72 6.97
CA PHE A 379 -37.50 -11.38 6.52
C PHE A 379 -38.72 -10.49 6.21
N LEU A 380 -39.74 -11.02 5.50
CA LEU A 380 -40.97 -10.29 5.22
C LEU A 380 -41.73 -9.89 6.50
N ALA A 381 -41.80 -10.78 7.50
CA ALA A 381 -42.46 -10.49 8.78
C ALA A 381 -41.68 -9.45 9.62
N TYR A 382 -40.34 -9.49 9.60
CA TYR A 382 -39.50 -8.47 10.24
C TYR A 382 -39.62 -7.11 9.55
N GLU A 383 -39.64 -7.04 8.22
CA GLU A 383 -39.87 -5.79 7.47
C GLU A 383 -41.28 -5.22 7.73
N GLN A 384 -42.30 -6.08 7.83
CA GLN A 384 -43.64 -5.66 8.25
C GLN A 384 -43.62 -5.06 9.67
N SER A 385 -42.95 -5.72 10.63
CA SER A 385 -42.77 -5.21 12.00
C SER A 385 -42.13 -3.82 12.02
N ILE A 386 -41.05 -3.62 11.25
CA ILE A 386 -40.33 -2.34 11.10
C ILE A 386 -41.23 -1.28 10.47
N LYS A 387 -41.93 -1.62 9.37
CA LYS A 387 -42.81 -0.70 8.63
C LYS A 387 -43.94 -0.14 9.48
N HIS A 388 -44.53 -0.95 10.36
CA HIS A 388 -45.64 -0.51 11.21
C HIS A 388 -45.20 0.26 12.47
N ASN A 389 -43.94 0.07 12.92
CA ASN A 389 -43.28 0.83 14.00
C ASN A 389 -44.12 1.07 15.27
N ASN A 390 -45.00 0.13 15.64
CA ASN A 390 -45.88 0.26 16.81
C ASN A 390 -45.18 -0.11 18.13
N SER A 391 -43.91 -0.56 18.10
CA SER A 391 -43.15 -0.91 19.30
C SER A 391 -41.63 -0.84 19.08
N LYS A 392 -40.99 0.18 19.67
CA LYS A 392 -39.52 0.37 19.74
C LYS A 392 -38.76 -0.94 20.00
N LYS A 393 -39.22 -1.73 20.98
CA LYS A 393 -38.58 -3.01 21.37
C LYS A 393 -38.74 -4.11 20.30
N ALA A 394 -39.85 -4.14 19.58
CA ALA A 394 -40.07 -5.11 18.50
C ALA A 394 -39.27 -4.75 17.25
N VAL A 395 -39.25 -3.46 16.85
CA VAL A 395 -38.46 -2.97 15.71
C VAL A 395 -36.97 -3.19 15.95
N SER A 396 -36.44 -2.82 17.13
CA SER A 396 -35.04 -3.06 17.50
C SER A 396 -34.63 -4.53 17.37
N LYS A 397 -35.50 -5.46 17.81
CA LYS A 397 -35.26 -6.90 17.67
C LYS A 397 -35.42 -7.44 16.25
N SER A 398 -36.29 -6.81 15.44
CA SER A 398 -36.50 -7.17 14.04
C SER A 398 -35.26 -6.83 13.22
N LEU A 399 -34.70 -5.63 13.41
CA LEU A 399 -33.42 -5.22 12.83
C LEU A 399 -32.26 -6.13 13.28
N TYR A 400 -32.22 -6.50 14.56
CA TYR A 400 -31.20 -7.41 15.10
C TYR A 400 -31.20 -8.79 14.42
N GLU A 401 -32.35 -9.45 14.30
CA GLU A 401 -32.43 -10.77 13.66
C GLU A 401 -32.23 -10.67 12.13
N ILE A 402 -32.69 -9.59 11.45
CA ILE A 402 -32.34 -9.32 10.05
C ILE A 402 -30.82 -9.23 9.87
N ALA A 403 -30.15 -8.37 10.63
CA ALA A 403 -28.71 -8.14 10.52
C ALA A 403 -27.92 -9.42 10.77
N LYS A 404 -28.35 -10.22 11.76
CA LYS A 404 -27.75 -11.53 12.06
C LYS A 404 -27.93 -12.53 10.92
N ILE A 405 -29.16 -12.69 10.39
CA ILE A 405 -29.42 -13.56 9.22
C ILE A 405 -28.55 -13.14 8.04
N LYS A 406 -28.40 -11.83 7.80
CA LYS A 406 -27.57 -11.29 6.72
C LYS A 406 -26.08 -11.56 6.93
N ILE A 407 -25.57 -11.46 8.16
CA ILE A 407 -24.19 -11.85 8.50
C ILE A 407 -23.96 -13.37 8.34
N GLU A 408 -24.93 -14.23 8.69
CA GLU A 408 -24.88 -15.69 8.44
C GLU A 408 -24.90 -16.01 6.92
N GLN A 409 -25.68 -15.25 6.14
CA GLN A 409 -25.64 -15.28 4.67
C GLN A 409 -24.31 -14.76 4.11
N ARG A 410 -23.59 -13.90 4.85
CA ARG A 410 -22.41 -13.11 4.47
C ARG A 410 -22.70 -11.92 3.54
N ASP A 411 -23.94 -11.44 3.60
CA ASP A 411 -24.42 -10.26 2.90
C ASP A 411 -24.21 -9.01 3.79
N PHE A 412 -22.96 -8.54 3.85
CA PHE A 412 -22.54 -7.48 4.77
C PHE A 412 -23.01 -6.08 4.35
N TYR A 413 -23.27 -5.85 3.06
CA TYR A 413 -23.80 -4.57 2.57
C TYR A 413 -25.27 -4.40 2.94
N GLU A 414 -26.10 -5.43 2.76
CA GLU A 414 -27.49 -5.37 3.22
C GLU A 414 -27.57 -5.39 4.76
N ALA A 415 -26.67 -6.11 5.46
CA ALA A 415 -26.59 -6.01 6.93
C ALA A 415 -26.27 -4.57 7.39
N PHE A 416 -25.29 -3.91 6.76
CA PHE A 416 -24.95 -2.51 7.04
C PHE A 416 -26.11 -1.57 6.72
N TYR A 417 -26.73 -1.70 5.54
CA TYR A 417 -27.90 -0.89 5.15
C TYR A 417 -29.03 -1.03 6.17
N GLN A 418 -29.40 -2.27 6.52
CA GLN A 418 -30.44 -2.57 7.49
C GLN A 418 -30.12 -2.01 8.89
N LEU A 419 -28.87 -2.06 9.33
CA LEU A 419 -28.45 -1.46 10.61
C LEU A 419 -28.44 0.07 10.57
N SER A 420 -28.13 0.70 9.43
CA SER A 420 -28.19 2.16 9.28
C SER A 420 -29.62 2.72 9.44
N ARG A 421 -30.65 1.88 9.23
CA ARG A 421 -32.06 2.24 9.47
C ARG A 421 -32.36 2.55 10.93
N ALA A 422 -31.51 2.12 11.86
CA ALA A 422 -31.61 2.48 13.27
C ALA A 422 -31.56 4.00 13.48
N ASP A 423 -30.76 4.72 12.68
CA ASP A 423 -30.44 6.14 12.88
C ASP A 423 -31.62 7.07 12.57
N TYR A 424 -32.70 6.55 11.96
CA TYR A 424 -33.93 7.27 11.66
C TYR A 424 -35.20 6.61 12.22
N LEU A 425 -35.05 5.59 13.09
CA LEU A 425 -36.16 4.88 13.74
C LEU A 425 -36.06 5.01 15.26
N ASP A 426 -37.20 5.02 15.97
CA ASP A 426 -37.19 4.99 17.43
C ASP A 426 -36.82 3.58 17.94
N VAL A 427 -35.52 3.32 18.10
CA VAL A 427 -34.94 2.00 18.46
C VAL A 427 -34.03 2.05 19.69
N ASP A 428 -33.77 0.91 20.31
CA ASP A 428 -32.81 0.75 21.41
C ASP A 428 -31.42 0.44 20.81
N GLU A 429 -30.66 1.49 20.51
CA GLU A 429 -29.34 1.44 19.88
C GLU A 429 -28.38 0.47 20.57
N LYS A 430 -28.48 0.29 21.90
CA LYS A 430 -27.61 -0.61 22.68
C LYS A 430 -27.68 -2.07 22.23
N ILE A 431 -28.78 -2.48 21.60
CA ILE A 431 -28.98 -3.83 21.06
C ILE A 431 -28.26 -3.98 19.71
N LEU A 432 -28.15 -2.89 18.94
CA LEU A 432 -27.67 -2.87 17.55
C LEU A 432 -26.22 -2.40 17.40
N GLU A 433 -25.71 -1.58 18.34
CA GLU A 433 -24.35 -1.00 18.37
C GLU A 433 -23.27 -2.03 18.03
N LYS A 434 -23.30 -3.21 18.67
CA LYS A 434 -22.31 -4.28 18.46
C LYS A 434 -22.33 -4.86 17.06
N PHE A 435 -23.51 -4.86 16.41
CA PHE A 435 -23.67 -5.34 15.04
C PHE A 435 -23.26 -4.24 14.04
N LYS A 436 -23.61 -2.98 14.30
CA LYS A 436 -23.22 -1.82 13.47
C LYS A 436 -21.70 -1.70 13.37
N ILE A 437 -20.99 -1.59 14.50
CA ILE A 437 -19.51 -1.50 14.54
C ILE A 437 -18.84 -2.71 13.84
N PHE A 438 -19.46 -3.90 13.90
CA PHE A 438 -18.96 -5.09 13.21
C PHE A 438 -19.17 -5.02 11.69
N THR A 439 -20.35 -4.60 11.20
CA THR A 439 -20.58 -4.41 9.77
C THR A 439 -19.76 -3.26 9.19
N ASP A 440 -19.54 -2.20 9.96
CA ASP A 440 -18.67 -1.08 9.58
C ASP A 440 -17.24 -1.61 9.36
N GLY A 441 -16.70 -2.35 10.36
CA GLY A 441 -15.38 -2.97 10.26
C GLY A 441 -15.21 -3.91 9.07
N VAL A 442 -16.19 -4.79 8.80
CA VAL A 442 -16.13 -5.70 7.65
C VAL A 442 -16.28 -4.96 6.31
N THR A 443 -17.13 -3.93 6.21
CA THR A 443 -17.27 -3.14 4.97
C THR A 443 -16.06 -2.27 4.70
N PHE A 444 -15.32 -1.79 5.72
CA PHE A 444 -14.00 -1.17 5.53
C PHE A 444 -12.99 -2.17 4.94
N LEU A 445 -12.92 -3.42 5.46
CA LEU A 445 -12.08 -4.47 4.88
C LEU A 445 -12.45 -4.79 3.43
N MET A 446 -13.74 -4.82 3.09
CA MET A 446 -14.22 -4.99 1.70
C MET A 446 -13.80 -3.84 0.78
N LYS A 447 -13.85 -2.60 1.27
CA LYS A 447 -13.40 -1.37 0.57
C LYS A 447 -11.87 -1.21 0.53
N ARG A 448 -11.10 -2.29 0.79
CA ARG A 448 -9.62 -2.33 0.92
C ARG A 448 -9.04 -1.38 1.99
N LYS A 449 -9.87 -0.83 2.87
CA LYS A 449 -9.47 0.06 3.97
C LYS A 449 -9.06 -0.75 5.19
N PHE A 450 -7.92 -1.43 5.10
CA PHE A 450 -7.53 -2.43 6.09
C PHE A 450 -7.26 -1.86 7.48
N ASP A 451 -6.71 -0.64 7.58
CA ASP A 451 -6.44 0.01 8.87
C ASP A 451 -7.73 0.37 9.62
N GLU A 452 -8.66 1.08 8.96
CA GLU A 452 -9.99 1.42 9.50
C GLU A 452 -10.77 0.16 9.92
N GLY A 453 -10.72 -0.91 9.11
CA GLY A 453 -11.37 -2.19 9.40
C GLY A 453 -10.74 -3.00 10.54
N VAL A 454 -9.42 -2.95 10.72
CA VAL A 454 -8.71 -3.64 11.81
C VAL A 454 -8.85 -2.88 13.15
N GLU A 455 -8.84 -1.55 13.11
CA GLU A 455 -9.04 -0.72 14.30
C GLU A 455 -10.47 -0.89 14.85
N THR A 456 -11.50 -0.68 14.01
CA THR A 456 -12.92 -0.82 14.41
C THR A 456 -13.22 -2.18 15.04
N LEU A 457 -12.84 -3.29 14.39
CA LEU A 457 -12.97 -4.65 14.94
C LEU A 457 -12.19 -4.85 16.26
N THR A 458 -11.09 -4.13 16.48
CA THR A 458 -10.33 -4.17 17.74
C THR A 458 -10.99 -3.34 18.85
N THR A 459 -11.63 -2.21 18.52
CA THR A 459 -12.43 -1.46 19.51
C THR A 459 -13.60 -2.29 20.03
N LEU A 460 -14.24 -3.10 19.16
CA LEU A 460 -15.35 -3.97 19.54
C LEU A 460 -14.92 -5.01 20.60
N ILE A 461 -13.79 -5.70 20.38
CA ILE A 461 -13.23 -6.70 21.31
C ILE A 461 -12.82 -6.08 22.66
N THR A 462 -12.38 -4.81 22.67
CA THR A 462 -11.79 -4.18 23.85
C THR A 462 -12.78 -3.39 24.70
N LYS A 463 -13.84 -2.82 24.09
CA LYS A 463 -14.83 -1.97 24.79
C LYS A 463 -16.13 -2.69 25.15
N HIS A 464 -16.57 -3.67 24.35
CA HIS A 464 -17.88 -4.29 24.50
C HIS A 464 -17.76 -5.77 24.88
N GLN A 465 -18.68 -6.28 25.70
CA GLN A 465 -18.83 -7.73 25.89
C GLN A 465 -19.33 -8.36 24.58
N VAL A 466 -18.40 -8.93 23.82
CA VAL A 466 -18.68 -9.59 22.53
C VAL A 466 -19.45 -10.89 22.76
N THR A 467 -20.62 -11.00 22.14
CA THR A 467 -21.45 -12.23 22.13
C THR A 467 -20.75 -13.36 21.39
N ASP A 468 -20.93 -14.61 21.87
CA ASP A 468 -20.26 -15.80 21.30
C ASP A 468 -20.46 -15.99 19.79
N PHE A 469 -21.57 -15.51 19.22
CA PHE A 469 -21.83 -15.53 17.77
C PHE A 469 -20.85 -14.66 16.96
N LEU A 470 -20.65 -13.39 17.35
CA LEU A 470 -19.75 -12.47 16.62
C LEU A 470 -18.28 -12.79 16.89
N LYS A 471 -17.94 -13.32 18.07
CA LYS A 471 -16.57 -13.56 18.53
C LYS A 471 -15.67 -14.28 17.50
N PRO A 472 -16.04 -15.46 16.94
CA PRO A 472 -15.21 -16.12 15.93
C PRO A 472 -15.14 -15.33 14.61
N LEU A 473 -16.23 -14.70 14.19
CA LEU A 473 -16.26 -13.89 12.98
C LEU A 473 -15.27 -12.71 13.07
N ILE A 474 -15.23 -12.00 14.19
CA ILE A 474 -14.32 -10.86 14.37
C ILE A 474 -12.86 -11.29 14.25
N PHE A 475 -12.46 -12.40 14.90
CA PHE A 475 -11.11 -12.94 14.74
C PHE A 475 -10.82 -13.36 13.28
N GLN A 476 -11.79 -13.95 12.58
CA GLN A 476 -11.65 -14.34 11.18
C GLN A 476 -11.44 -13.14 10.23
N TYR A 477 -12.27 -12.09 10.35
CA TYR A 477 -12.19 -10.90 9.51
C TYR A 477 -11.00 -10.01 9.90
N ARG A 478 -10.69 -9.85 11.20
CA ARG A 478 -9.51 -9.09 11.63
C ARG A 478 -8.20 -9.78 11.25
N ALA A 479 -8.12 -11.11 11.30
CA ALA A 479 -6.96 -11.85 10.79
C ALA A 479 -6.74 -11.62 9.28
N TYR A 480 -7.82 -11.54 8.50
CA TYR A 480 -7.74 -11.18 7.08
C TYR A 480 -7.19 -9.75 6.90
N GLY A 481 -7.67 -8.77 7.68
CA GLY A 481 -7.14 -7.41 7.67
C GLY A 481 -5.65 -7.33 8.03
N TYR A 482 -5.24 -8.00 9.12
CA TYR A 482 -3.82 -8.11 9.50
C TYR A 482 -2.98 -8.79 8.43
N PHE A 483 -3.52 -9.78 7.70
CA PHE A 483 -2.82 -10.42 6.59
C PHE A 483 -2.58 -9.43 5.45
N CYS A 484 -3.60 -8.67 5.04
CA CYS A 484 -3.47 -7.63 4.00
C CYS A 484 -2.44 -6.55 4.39
N GLN A 485 -2.34 -6.21 5.68
CA GLN A 485 -1.31 -5.31 6.22
C GLN A 485 0.10 -5.95 6.32
N SER A 486 0.31 -7.18 5.82
CA SER A 486 1.54 -7.98 6.03
C SER A 486 1.91 -8.25 7.49
N GLN A 487 0.95 -8.15 8.42
CA GLN A 487 1.15 -8.40 9.86
C GLN A 487 0.87 -9.88 10.20
N TYR A 488 1.51 -10.80 9.46
CA TYR A 488 1.25 -12.24 9.46
C TYR A 488 1.19 -12.87 10.87
N GLN A 489 2.06 -12.45 11.80
CA GLN A 489 2.07 -12.97 13.17
C GLN A 489 0.78 -12.62 13.95
N LYS A 490 0.21 -11.42 13.74
CA LYS A 490 -1.08 -11.05 14.36
C LYS A 490 -2.23 -11.82 13.73
N ALA A 491 -2.21 -12.00 12.41
CA ALA A 491 -3.18 -12.82 11.70
C ALA A 491 -3.17 -14.28 12.20
N LEU A 492 -2.00 -14.89 12.40
CA LEU A 492 -1.90 -16.24 12.99
C LEU A 492 -2.38 -16.28 14.44
N ASN A 493 -2.07 -15.27 15.26
CA ASN A 493 -2.53 -15.23 16.65
C ASN A 493 -4.07 -15.22 16.74
N ASP A 494 -4.75 -14.45 15.88
CA ASP A 494 -6.21 -14.42 15.77
C ASP A 494 -6.79 -15.74 15.19
N LEU A 495 -6.20 -16.29 14.12
CA LEU A 495 -6.62 -17.57 13.53
C LEU A 495 -6.44 -18.76 14.49
N ASN A 496 -5.50 -18.68 15.43
CA ASN A 496 -5.29 -19.69 16.46
C ASN A 496 -6.28 -19.59 17.64
N GLN A 497 -7.10 -18.54 17.74
CA GLN A 497 -8.22 -18.48 18.69
C GLN A 497 -9.46 -19.26 18.19
N LEU A 498 -9.48 -19.69 16.93
CA LEU A 498 -10.64 -20.31 16.29
C LEU A 498 -10.61 -21.84 16.45
N THR A 499 -11.64 -22.38 17.11
CA THR A 499 -11.83 -23.83 17.32
C THR A 499 -12.18 -24.59 16.05
N SER A 500 -12.74 -23.90 15.06
CA SER A 500 -12.99 -24.40 13.71
C SER A 500 -12.61 -23.33 12.69
N LEU A 501 -11.98 -23.75 11.60
CA LEU A 501 -11.47 -22.86 10.55
C LEU A 501 -12.11 -23.25 9.21
N GLU A 502 -12.66 -22.27 8.51
CA GLU A 502 -13.18 -22.45 7.17
C GLU A 502 -12.06 -22.59 6.12
N LYS A 503 -12.36 -23.16 4.95
CA LYS A 503 -11.36 -23.39 3.88
C LYS A 503 -10.54 -22.14 3.50
N PRO A 504 -11.11 -20.92 3.36
CA PRO A 504 -10.32 -19.69 3.12
C PRO A 504 -9.38 -19.36 4.27
N SER A 505 -9.83 -19.54 5.52
CA SER A 505 -9.04 -19.25 6.72
C SER A 505 -7.91 -20.25 6.94
N ILE A 506 -8.12 -21.53 6.62
CA ILE A 506 -7.04 -22.55 6.59
C ILE A 506 -6.01 -22.19 5.51
N TYR A 507 -6.45 -21.75 4.33
CA TYR A 507 -5.55 -21.32 3.25
C TYR A 507 -4.69 -20.12 3.70
N ASN A 508 -5.31 -19.05 4.19
CA ASN A 508 -4.59 -17.86 4.67
C ASN A 508 -3.64 -18.21 5.84
N LYS A 509 -4.03 -19.11 6.75
CA LYS A 509 -3.16 -19.62 7.81
C LYS A 509 -1.89 -20.29 7.26
N LEU A 510 -2.04 -21.22 6.32
CA LEU A 510 -0.92 -21.95 5.72
C LEU A 510 0.03 -21.01 4.94
N ILE A 511 -0.50 -19.99 4.26
CA ILE A 511 0.34 -18.99 3.60
C ILE A 511 1.11 -18.14 4.63
N ALA A 512 0.47 -17.67 5.71
CA ALA A 512 1.13 -16.89 6.75
C ALA A 512 2.21 -17.71 7.50
N GLU A 513 1.94 -18.98 7.80
CA GLU A 513 2.94 -19.92 8.35
C GLU A 513 4.12 -20.12 7.38
N GLY A 514 3.85 -20.28 6.08
CA GLY A 514 4.89 -20.42 5.06
C GLY A 514 5.77 -19.18 4.87
N ILE A 515 5.17 -17.98 4.90
CA ILE A 515 5.90 -16.69 4.80
C ILE A 515 6.77 -16.48 6.04
N LEU A 516 6.23 -16.67 7.26
CA LEU A 516 6.99 -16.50 8.50
C LEU A 516 8.12 -17.53 8.62
N ALA A 517 7.91 -18.78 8.18
CA ALA A 517 8.98 -19.77 8.08
C ALA A 517 10.08 -19.36 7.09
N ALA A 518 9.75 -18.72 5.96
CA ALA A 518 10.75 -18.19 5.03
C ALA A 518 11.56 -17.03 5.65
N VAL A 519 10.90 -16.10 6.34
CA VAL A 519 11.57 -14.99 7.06
C VAL A 519 12.46 -15.50 8.19
N ALA A 520 12.09 -16.61 8.84
CA ALA A 520 12.89 -17.29 9.84
C ALA A 520 14.02 -18.18 9.26
N ASN A 521 14.27 -18.13 7.94
CA ASN A 521 15.21 -19.00 7.21
C ASN A 521 14.93 -20.52 7.36
N GLN A 522 13.70 -20.90 7.70
CA GLN A 522 13.23 -22.30 7.82
C GLN A 522 12.63 -22.78 6.49
N PHE A 523 13.43 -22.71 5.43
CA PHE A 523 12.98 -22.86 4.04
C PHE A 523 12.26 -24.19 3.73
N GLU A 524 12.69 -25.32 4.31
CA GLU A 524 12.01 -26.61 4.14
C GLU A 524 10.59 -26.61 4.72
N GLN A 525 10.42 -26.02 5.92
CA GLN A 525 9.11 -25.91 6.55
C GLN A 525 8.21 -24.98 5.73
N SER A 526 8.76 -23.86 5.25
CA SER A 526 8.09 -22.92 4.33
C SER A 526 7.55 -23.62 3.07
N GLN A 527 8.39 -24.39 2.37
CA GLN A 527 7.98 -25.22 1.23
C GLN A 527 6.87 -26.21 1.61
N GLY A 528 6.96 -26.83 2.79
CA GLY A 528 5.96 -27.75 3.32
C GLY A 528 4.60 -27.08 3.59
N PHE A 529 4.56 -25.85 4.09
CA PHE A 529 3.33 -25.08 4.29
C PHE A 529 2.70 -24.67 2.95
N PHE A 530 3.48 -24.13 2.01
CA PHE A 530 2.97 -23.78 0.68
C PHE A 530 2.48 -24.99 -0.12
N LEU A 531 3.12 -26.17 0.02
CA LEU A 531 2.64 -27.42 -0.58
C LEU A 531 1.30 -27.90 0.02
N LYS A 532 1.04 -27.63 1.31
CA LYS A 532 -0.29 -27.86 1.92
C LYS A 532 -1.32 -26.88 1.35
N ALA A 533 -0.98 -25.60 1.22
CA ALA A 533 -1.87 -24.59 0.64
C ALA A 533 -2.21 -24.90 -0.84
N GLN A 534 -1.21 -25.29 -1.63
CA GLN A 534 -1.35 -25.76 -3.01
C GLN A 534 -2.33 -26.94 -3.13
N LYS A 535 -2.24 -27.92 -2.22
CA LYS A 535 -3.19 -29.06 -2.17
C LYS A 535 -4.61 -28.66 -1.77
N LEU A 536 -4.76 -27.62 -0.95
CA LEU A 536 -6.06 -27.13 -0.50
C LEU A 536 -6.78 -26.33 -1.61
N MET A 537 -6.03 -25.53 -2.37
CA MET A 537 -6.52 -24.72 -3.49
C MET A 537 -5.51 -24.80 -4.66
N PRO A 538 -5.67 -25.73 -5.61
CA PRO A 538 -4.74 -25.88 -6.73
C PRO A 538 -4.88 -24.77 -7.78
N ASN A 539 -6.08 -24.20 -7.94
CA ASN A 539 -6.38 -23.11 -8.89
C ASN A 539 -5.94 -21.73 -8.35
N LYS A 540 -4.86 -21.69 -7.56
CA LYS A 540 -4.32 -20.50 -6.92
C LYS A 540 -2.86 -20.33 -7.29
N MET A 541 -2.50 -19.12 -7.70
CA MET A 541 -1.19 -18.77 -8.26
C MET A 541 -0.14 -18.62 -7.14
N GLU A 542 -0.57 -18.03 -6.03
CA GLU A 542 0.24 -17.57 -4.92
C GLU A 542 1.08 -18.72 -4.28
N PRO A 543 0.56 -19.94 -4.03
CA PRO A 543 1.34 -21.04 -3.46
C PRO A 543 2.50 -21.50 -4.35
N TYR A 544 2.35 -21.43 -5.67
CA TYR A 544 3.42 -21.74 -6.62
C TYR A 544 4.48 -20.64 -6.59
N PHE A 545 4.06 -19.37 -6.59
CA PHE A 545 4.97 -18.24 -6.61
C PHE A 545 5.75 -18.06 -5.29
N TYR A 546 5.14 -18.30 -4.13
CA TYR A 546 5.89 -18.33 -2.86
C TYR A 546 6.92 -19.47 -2.84
N LYS A 547 6.60 -20.65 -3.38
CA LYS A 547 7.58 -21.74 -3.48
C LYS A 547 8.77 -21.35 -4.37
N ALA A 548 8.53 -20.66 -5.49
CA ALA A 548 9.60 -20.14 -6.34
C ALA A 548 10.46 -19.11 -5.61
N THR A 549 9.87 -18.08 -5.00
CA THR A 549 10.61 -17.03 -4.27
C THR A 549 11.35 -17.57 -3.05
N THR A 550 10.80 -18.55 -2.32
CA THR A 550 11.51 -19.27 -1.25
C THR A 550 12.70 -20.08 -1.76
N LEU A 551 12.65 -20.69 -2.95
CA LEU A 551 13.82 -21.36 -3.56
C LEU A 551 14.91 -20.37 -3.97
N VAL A 552 14.52 -19.25 -4.60
CA VAL A 552 15.45 -18.16 -4.98
C VAL A 552 16.13 -17.60 -3.73
N LYS A 553 15.39 -17.37 -2.65
CA LYS A 553 15.94 -16.85 -1.39
C LYS A 553 16.83 -17.87 -0.67
N PHE A 554 16.44 -19.16 -0.64
CA PHE A 554 17.26 -20.26 -0.13
C PHE A 554 18.63 -20.32 -0.82
N TYR A 555 18.65 -20.27 -2.16
CA TYR A 555 19.88 -20.20 -2.94
C TYR A 555 20.72 -18.97 -2.52
N SER A 556 20.13 -17.77 -2.52
CA SER A 556 20.85 -16.52 -2.22
C SER A 556 21.50 -16.45 -0.83
N TYR A 557 21.01 -17.26 0.13
CA TYR A 557 21.42 -17.19 1.54
C TYR A 557 22.36 -18.32 1.97
N LEU A 558 22.26 -19.51 1.36
CA LEU A 558 22.97 -20.72 1.84
C LEU A 558 24.04 -21.27 0.88
N ILE A 559 24.07 -20.83 -0.37
CA ILE A 559 24.97 -21.40 -1.40
C ILE A 559 26.12 -20.41 -1.67
N PRO A 560 27.40 -20.81 -1.51
CA PRO A 560 28.54 -19.97 -1.88
C PRO A 560 28.45 -19.52 -3.34
N LYS A 561 28.85 -18.28 -3.62
CA LYS A 561 28.66 -17.66 -4.95
C LYS A 561 29.35 -18.42 -6.10
N ASP A 562 30.37 -19.23 -5.77
CA ASP A 562 31.16 -20.01 -6.71
C ASP A 562 30.48 -21.33 -7.17
N ASP A 563 29.40 -21.77 -6.53
CA ASP A 563 28.71 -23.03 -6.84
C ASP A 563 27.65 -22.87 -7.95
N ILE A 564 28.16 -22.69 -9.18
CA ILE A 564 27.37 -22.38 -10.38
C ILE A 564 26.37 -23.51 -10.72
N GLU A 565 26.74 -24.78 -10.51
CA GLU A 565 25.85 -25.91 -10.78
C GLU A 565 24.61 -25.92 -9.87
N LYS A 566 24.80 -25.73 -8.55
CA LYS A 566 23.66 -25.64 -7.63
C LYS A 566 22.85 -24.37 -7.87
N LYS A 567 23.48 -23.22 -8.14
CA LYS A 567 22.79 -21.98 -8.57
C LYS A 567 21.82 -22.27 -9.72
N ASN A 568 22.32 -22.83 -10.82
CA ASN A 568 21.53 -23.07 -12.02
C ASN A 568 20.40 -24.08 -11.77
N LYS A 569 20.62 -25.11 -10.95
CA LYS A 569 19.57 -26.06 -10.56
C LYS A 569 18.43 -25.39 -9.80
N PHE A 570 18.72 -24.59 -8.76
CA PHE A 570 17.68 -23.94 -7.95
C PHE A 570 16.92 -22.85 -8.72
N LEU A 571 17.59 -22.09 -9.60
CA LEU A 571 16.91 -21.13 -10.49
C LEU A 571 15.99 -21.86 -11.49
N ASN A 572 16.40 -23.00 -12.05
CA ASN A 572 15.56 -23.82 -12.92
C ASN A 572 14.32 -24.37 -12.21
N ASP A 573 14.47 -24.85 -10.98
CA ASP A 573 13.32 -25.34 -10.19
C ASP A 573 12.39 -24.19 -9.75
N ALA A 574 12.91 -22.99 -9.50
CA ALA A 574 12.10 -21.80 -9.27
C ALA A 574 11.29 -21.40 -10.51
N ILE A 575 11.90 -21.37 -11.70
CA ILE A 575 11.22 -21.04 -12.97
C ILE A 575 10.07 -22.02 -13.24
N LYS A 576 10.26 -23.34 -13.06
CA LYS A 576 9.17 -24.33 -13.21
C LYS A 576 7.95 -24.01 -12.36
N TYR A 577 8.15 -23.50 -11.14
CA TYR A 577 7.04 -23.07 -10.29
C TYR A 577 6.43 -21.73 -10.74
N MET A 578 7.24 -20.79 -11.24
CA MET A 578 6.72 -19.56 -11.85
C MET A 578 5.94 -19.83 -13.14
N ASP A 579 6.34 -20.79 -13.97
CA ASP A 579 5.60 -21.20 -15.17
C ASP A 579 4.24 -21.81 -14.84
N MET A 580 4.13 -22.55 -13.73
CA MET A 580 2.85 -23.02 -13.20
C MET A 580 1.99 -21.86 -12.65
N ALA A 581 2.61 -20.87 -12.01
CA ALA A 581 1.94 -19.68 -11.52
C ALA A 581 1.37 -18.82 -12.68
N VAL A 582 2.17 -18.58 -13.72
CA VAL A 582 1.81 -17.80 -14.92
C VAL A 582 0.63 -18.45 -15.65
N LYS A 583 0.61 -19.78 -15.78
CA LYS A 583 -0.51 -20.54 -16.34
C LYS A 583 -1.83 -20.44 -15.56
N ILE A 584 -1.81 -20.01 -14.30
CA ILE A 584 -3.01 -19.79 -13.48
C ILE A 584 -3.45 -18.32 -13.57
N ASN A 585 -2.51 -17.37 -13.47
CA ASN A 585 -2.79 -15.95 -13.62
C ASN A 585 -1.50 -15.17 -13.98
N GLU A 586 -1.49 -14.58 -15.19
CA GLU A 586 -0.40 -13.76 -15.70
C GLU A 586 -0.41 -12.32 -15.12
N GLN A 587 0.09 -12.15 -13.89
CA GLN A 587 0.19 -10.84 -13.23
C GLN A 587 1.54 -10.15 -13.50
N SER A 588 1.53 -8.82 -13.64
CA SER A 588 2.72 -7.96 -13.83
C SER A 588 3.89 -8.33 -12.89
N ASN A 589 3.65 -8.30 -11.56
CA ASN A 589 4.68 -8.60 -10.57
C ASN A 589 5.30 -10.00 -10.76
N LEU A 590 4.48 -11.03 -11.03
CA LEU A 590 4.96 -12.40 -11.26
C LEU A 590 5.89 -12.47 -12.48
N LEU A 591 5.54 -11.80 -13.58
CA LEU A 591 6.35 -11.73 -14.80
C LEU A 591 7.66 -10.96 -14.56
N PHE A 592 7.61 -9.82 -13.88
CA PHE A 592 8.81 -9.05 -13.48
C PHE A 592 9.80 -9.90 -12.67
N TYR A 593 9.32 -10.65 -11.68
CA TYR A 593 10.17 -11.52 -10.88
C TYR A 593 10.67 -12.75 -11.64
N ARG A 594 9.89 -13.32 -12.58
CA ARG A 594 10.39 -14.38 -13.48
C ARG A 594 11.47 -13.83 -14.44
N GLY A 595 11.29 -12.62 -14.96
CA GLY A 595 12.26 -11.88 -15.75
C GLY A 595 13.62 -11.74 -15.04
N ILE A 596 13.65 -11.31 -13.77
CA ILE A 596 14.90 -11.23 -12.99
C ILE A 596 15.57 -12.62 -12.84
N VAL A 597 14.79 -13.67 -12.60
CA VAL A 597 15.32 -15.04 -12.44
C VAL A 597 15.84 -15.61 -13.77
N LEU A 598 15.23 -15.26 -14.91
CA LEU A 598 15.73 -15.58 -16.25
C LEU A 598 17.01 -14.82 -16.60
N PHE A 599 17.09 -13.53 -16.26
CA PHE A 599 18.30 -12.71 -16.41
C PHE A 599 19.46 -13.29 -15.57
N ALA A 600 19.18 -13.73 -14.35
CA ALA A 600 20.15 -14.43 -13.49
C ALA A 600 20.69 -15.76 -14.05
N GLN A 601 20.00 -16.36 -15.03
CA GLN A 601 20.45 -17.54 -15.78
C GLN A 601 21.14 -17.19 -17.11
N GLY A 602 21.17 -15.92 -17.51
CA GLY A 602 21.63 -15.50 -18.85
C GLY A 602 20.59 -15.70 -19.96
N ARG A 603 19.33 -16.01 -19.64
CA ARG A 603 18.23 -16.12 -20.62
C ARG A 603 17.66 -14.75 -20.97
N LEU A 604 18.46 -13.94 -21.67
CA LEU A 604 18.20 -12.52 -21.89
C LEU A 604 16.93 -12.25 -22.72
N ASP A 605 16.71 -12.99 -23.81
CA ASP A 605 15.51 -12.83 -24.66
C ASP A 605 14.21 -13.20 -23.94
N ASP A 606 14.17 -14.35 -23.25
CA ASP A 606 13.00 -14.75 -22.44
C ASP A 606 12.69 -13.71 -21.34
N SER A 607 13.75 -13.16 -20.72
CA SER A 607 13.64 -12.15 -19.67
C SER A 607 13.04 -10.84 -20.17
N LEU A 608 13.41 -10.39 -21.38
CA LEU A 608 12.82 -9.20 -22.01
C LEU A 608 11.34 -9.40 -22.31
N ILE A 609 10.95 -10.54 -22.90
CA ILE A 609 9.55 -10.88 -23.20
C ILE A 609 8.67 -10.83 -21.93
N ASP A 610 9.21 -11.29 -20.79
CA ASP A 610 8.53 -11.19 -19.50
C ASP A 610 8.43 -9.77 -18.96
N LEU A 611 9.47 -8.95 -19.14
CA LEU A 611 9.49 -7.56 -18.67
C LEU A 611 8.60 -6.64 -19.50
N ASP A 612 8.55 -6.83 -20.82
CA ASP A 612 7.63 -6.12 -21.71
C ASP A 612 6.19 -6.41 -21.30
N LYS A 613 5.82 -7.69 -21.12
CA LYS A 613 4.51 -8.09 -20.60
C LYS A 613 4.24 -7.63 -19.16
N ALA A 614 5.27 -7.47 -18.32
CA ALA A 614 5.12 -6.91 -16.98
C ALA A 614 4.79 -5.41 -17.02
N ILE A 615 5.38 -4.66 -17.97
CA ILE A 615 5.06 -3.26 -18.23
C ILE A 615 3.65 -3.12 -18.81
N GLU A 616 3.29 -3.92 -19.83
CA GLU A 616 1.94 -3.96 -20.43
C GLU A 616 0.83 -4.24 -19.40
N LYS A 617 1.10 -5.10 -18.41
CA LYS A 617 0.12 -5.51 -17.39
C LYS A 617 0.25 -4.77 -16.05
N SER A 618 1.04 -3.70 -15.98
CA SER A 618 1.17 -2.89 -14.77
C SER A 618 0.10 -1.79 -14.73
N GLU A 619 -0.69 -1.75 -13.66
CA GLU A 619 -1.72 -0.70 -13.46
C GLU A 619 -1.07 0.70 -13.33
N ASP A 620 0.14 0.77 -12.74
CA ASP A 620 0.99 1.95 -12.63
C ASP A 620 2.35 1.71 -13.33
N HIS A 621 2.97 2.76 -13.89
CA HIS A 621 4.31 2.66 -14.47
C HIS A 621 5.42 2.50 -13.40
N VAL A 622 5.79 1.26 -13.10
CA VAL A 622 6.81 0.94 -12.09
C VAL A 622 8.23 1.16 -12.63
N ALA A 623 8.95 2.15 -12.08
CA ALA A 623 10.34 2.50 -12.42
C ALA A 623 11.30 1.29 -12.51
N LYS A 624 11.12 0.31 -11.61
CA LYS A 624 11.97 -0.89 -11.53
C LYS A 624 11.86 -1.80 -12.76
N HIS A 625 10.73 -1.80 -13.46
CA HIS A 625 10.56 -2.62 -14.67
C HIS A 625 11.50 -2.13 -15.77
N PHE A 626 11.45 -0.83 -16.06
CA PHE A 626 12.34 -0.16 -17.02
C PHE A 626 13.82 -0.29 -16.62
N TYR A 627 14.15 -0.13 -15.33
CA TYR A 627 15.52 -0.30 -14.85
C TYR A 627 16.09 -1.70 -15.15
N VAL A 628 15.35 -2.77 -14.86
CA VAL A 628 15.81 -4.14 -15.14
C VAL A 628 15.86 -4.40 -16.65
N ARG A 629 14.88 -3.90 -17.42
CA ARG A 629 14.85 -4.04 -18.89
C ARG A 629 16.06 -3.37 -19.55
N GLY A 630 16.39 -2.15 -19.12
CA GLY A 630 17.59 -1.42 -19.56
C GLY A 630 18.90 -2.11 -19.18
N LEU A 631 19.00 -2.73 -17.98
CA LEU A 631 20.16 -3.55 -17.62
C LEU A 631 20.35 -4.75 -18.56
N ILE A 632 19.26 -5.42 -18.97
CA ILE A 632 19.34 -6.57 -19.88
C ILE A 632 19.71 -6.13 -21.29
N GLN A 633 19.13 -5.05 -21.80
CA GLN A 633 19.53 -4.43 -23.07
C GLN A 633 21.02 -4.05 -23.07
N ALA A 634 21.53 -3.48 -21.97
CA ALA A 634 22.95 -3.18 -21.82
C ALA A 634 23.85 -4.43 -21.76
N ASN A 635 23.36 -5.56 -21.22
CA ASN A 635 24.04 -6.86 -21.29
C ASN A 635 23.99 -7.49 -22.71
N ARG A 636 23.10 -7.01 -23.59
CA ARG A 636 23.02 -7.36 -25.01
C ARG A 636 23.76 -6.37 -25.93
N GLU A 637 24.54 -5.46 -25.36
CA GLU A 637 25.25 -4.38 -26.08
C GLU A 637 24.29 -3.38 -26.80
N ALA A 638 22.98 -3.46 -26.52
CA ALA A 638 21.95 -2.56 -27.05
C ALA A 638 21.88 -1.27 -26.20
N TYR A 639 22.94 -0.47 -26.27
CA TYR A 639 23.15 0.68 -25.38
C TYR A 639 22.13 1.82 -25.55
N GLU A 640 21.68 2.12 -26.76
CA GLU A 640 20.70 3.20 -27.00
C GLU A 640 19.31 2.89 -26.39
N PRO A 641 18.70 1.70 -26.60
CA PRO A 641 17.53 1.27 -25.82
C PRO A 641 17.76 1.34 -24.31
N ALA A 642 18.91 0.85 -23.83
CA ALA A 642 19.22 0.80 -22.41
C ALA A 642 19.28 2.19 -21.77
N LEU A 643 19.85 3.17 -22.48
CA LEU A 643 19.93 4.57 -22.06
C LEU A 643 18.53 5.18 -21.92
N ASN A 644 17.63 4.89 -22.86
CA ASN A 644 16.24 5.33 -22.80
C ASN A 644 15.50 4.71 -21.60
N ASP A 645 15.57 3.38 -21.43
CA ASP A 645 14.92 2.67 -20.32
C ASP A 645 15.44 3.11 -18.94
N LEU A 646 16.75 3.29 -18.79
CA LEU A 646 17.35 3.83 -17.56
C LEU A 646 16.94 5.28 -17.29
N THR A 647 16.66 6.07 -18.34
CA THR A 647 16.16 7.44 -18.22
C THR A 647 14.68 7.48 -17.85
N ILE A 648 13.84 6.61 -18.43
CA ILE A 648 12.45 6.42 -18.02
C ILE A 648 12.37 5.99 -16.55
N ALA A 649 13.22 5.04 -16.13
CA ALA A 649 13.30 4.61 -14.74
C ALA A 649 13.62 5.75 -13.76
N LEU A 650 14.58 6.62 -14.10
CA LEU A 650 14.94 7.79 -13.29
C LEU A 650 13.89 8.90 -13.29
N ASN A 651 13.15 9.08 -14.41
CA ASN A 651 12.03 10.01 -14.48
C ASN A 651 10.83 9.55 -13.63
N LEU A 652 10.68 8.24 -13.40
CA LEU A 652 9.63 7.64 -12.57
C LEU A 652 10.03 7.55 -11.08
N ASP A 653 11.31 7.29 -10.77
CA ASP A 653 11.84 7.33 -9.41
C ASP A 653 13.28 7.87 -9.38
N GLU A 654 13.42 9.19 -9.14
CA GLU A 654 14.71 9.86 -8.95
C GLU A 654 15.58 9.26 -7.83
N LYS A 655 14.97 8.48 -6.91
CA LYS A 655 15.68 7.84 -5.78
C LYS A 655 16.26 6.47 -6.16
N LEU A 656 16.08 6.00 -7.40
CA LEU A 656 16.66 4.75 -7.86
C LEU A 656 18.15 4.92 -8.17
N VAL A 657 18.95 5.10 -7.11
CA VAL A 657 20.36 5.55 -7.18
C VAL A 657 21.21 4.67 -8.11
N ASP A 658 20.97 3.35 -8.12
CA ASP A 658 21.71 2.40 -8.95
C ASP A 658 21.42 2.54 -10.47
N ALA A 659 20.34 3.25 -10.86
CA ALA A 659 20.09 3.61 -12.25
C ALA A 659 21.06 4.70 -12.75
N TYR A 660 21.42 5.70 -11.94
CA TYR A 660 22.47 6.67 -12.30
C TYR A 660 23.81 5.97 -12.56
N LEU A 661 24.22 5.05 -11.67
CA LEU A 661 25.47 4.30 -11.83
C LEU A 661 25.50 3.51 -13.14
N ASN A 662 24.41 2.80 -13.46
CA ASN A 662 24.39 1.97 -14.65
C ASN A 662 24.17 2.79 -15.93
N ARG A 663 23.46 3.92 -15.89
CA ARG A 663 23.35 4.85 -17.02
C ARG A 663 24.69 5.54 -17.29
N ALA A 664 25.47 5.89 -16.27
CA ALA A 664 26.84 6.40 -16.42
C ALA A 664 27.77 5.41 -17.15
N LYS A 665 27.62 4.09 -16.89
CA LYS A 665 28.35 3.04 -17.63
C LYS A 665 27.90 2.96 -19.10
N VAL A 666 26.60 3.02 -19.37
CA VAL A 666 26.06 3.02 -20.74
C VAL A 666 26.55 4.25 -21.52
N PHE A 667 26.53 5.45 -20.91
CA PHE A 667 27.13 6.66 -21.50
C PHE A 667 28.63 6.50 -21.80
N LEU A 668 29.40 5.87 -20.90
CA LEU A 668 30.82 5.57 -21.15
C LEU A 668 31.04 4.62 -22.33
N LEU A 669 30.21 3.58 -22.46
CA LEU A 669 30.28 2.60 -23.55
C LEU A 669 29.87 3.21 -24.90
N LEU A 670 28.99 4.21 -24.89
CA LEU A 670 28.68 5.08 -26.04
C LEU A 670 29.72 6.21 -26.27
N GLY A 671 30.73 6.33 -25.41
CA GLY A 671 31.78 7.35 -25.48
C GLY A 671 31.41 8.74 -24.92
N ASP A 672 30.18 8.96 -24.44
CA ASP A 672 29.75 10.22 -23.83
C ASP A 672 30.24 10.35 -22.37
N ARG A 673 31.51 10.75 -22.28
CA ARG A 673 32.18 11.08 -21.02
C ARG A 673 31.54 12.25 -20.27
N LYS A 674 30.75 13.13 -20.91
CA LYS A 674 30.14 14.29 -20.24
C LYS A 674 28.92 13.86 -19.42
N ASN A 675 27.98 13.15 -20.04
CA ASN A 675 26.79 12.69 -19.34
C ASN A 675 27.11 11.57 -18.34
N ALA A 676 28.11 10.72 -18.63
CA ALA A 676 28.66 9.79 -17.64
C ALA A 676 29.19 10.50 -16.39
N TYR A 677 29.84 11.66 -16.52
CA TYR A 677 30.34 12.44 -15.38
C TYR A 677 29.20 13.05 -14.55
N TYR A 678 28.15 13.59 -15.19
CA TYR A 678 27.00 14.13 -14.46
C TYR A 678 26.26 13.04 -13.65
N ASP A 679 26.02 11.87 -14.23
CA ASP A 679 25.41 10.74 -13.52
C ASP A 679 26.32 10.18 -12.42
N ALA A 680 27.65 10.15 -12.63
CA ALA A 680 28.61 9.77 -11.59
C ALA A 680 28.56 10.71 -10.38
N GLN A 681 28.48 12.03 -10.61
CA GLN A 681 28.33 13.00 -9.53
C GLN A 681 26.97 12.88 -8.83
N LYS A 682 25.87 12.57 -9.55
CA LYS A 682 24.57 12.27 -8.93
C LYS A 682 24.60 11.02 -8.06
N TYR A 683 25.27 9.95 -8.50
CA TYR A 683 25.50 8.75 -7.69
C TYR A 683 26.29 9.07 -6.40
N LYS A 684 27.32 9.92 -6.50
CA LYS A 684 28.15 10.42 -5.38
C LYS A 684 27.38 11.29 -4.39
N GLU A 685 26.49 12.16 -4.86
CA GLU A 685 25.60 12.96 -3.99
C GLU A 685 24.67 12.07 -3.14
N CYS A 686 24.15 10.99 -3.73
CA CYS A 686 23.15 10.11 -3.09
C CYS A 686 23.73 9.08 -2.11
N LYS A 687 24.92 8.51 -2.36
CA LYS A 687 25.57 7.50 -1.51
C LYS A 687 26.82 8.04 -0.81
N GLN A 688 26.61 8.91 0.16
CA GLN A 688 27.70 9.49 0.95
C GLN A 688 28.23 8.48 1.99
N ASN A 689 29.56 8.42 2.13
CA ASN A 689 30.28 7.64 3.14
C ASN A 689 30.18 6.09 3.01
N ASP A 690 29.90 5.56 1.82
CA ASP A 690 30.04 4.11 1.51
C ASP A 690 31.41 3.84 0.84
N PRO A 691 32.33 3.08 1.48
CA PRO A 691 33.65 2.78 0.93
C PRO A 691 33.61 2.04 -0.41
N GLN A 692 32.58 1.23 -0.67
CA GLN A 692 32.44 0.47 -1.93
C GLN A 692 31.96 1.37 -3.07
N THR A 693 31.02 2.27 -2.80
CA THR A 693 30.61 3.33 -3.73
C THR A 693 31.80 4.21 -4.12
N ASP A 694 32.68 4.60 -3.20
CA ASP A 694 33.89 5.37 -3.53
C ASP A 694 34.88 4.59 -4.43
N ILE A 695 34.99 3.25 -4.31
CA ILE A 695 35.80 2.44 -5.24
C ILE A 695 35.18 2.44 -6.64
N ILE A 696 33.87 2.21 -6.72
CA ILE A 696 33.12 2.18 -7.99
C ILE A 696 33.21 3.55 -8.68
N LEU A 697 33.06 4.65 -7.94
CA LEU A 697 33.23 6.00 -8.43
C LEU A 697 34.66 6.29 -8.87
N GLY A 698 35.67 5.87 -8.10
CA GLY A 698 37.08 6.01 -8.49
C GLY A 698 37.37 5.33 -9.84
N ASN A 699 36.88 4.10 -10.04
CA ASN A 699 37.01 3.38 -11.32
C ASN A 699 36.26 4.10 -12.46
N LEU A 700 35.06 4.63 -12.18
CA LEU A 700 34.22 5.33 -13.15
C LEU A 700 34.87 6.66 -13.59
N PHE A 701 35.31 7.50 -12.64
CA PHE A 701 36.03 8.75 -12.93
C PHE A 701 37.37 8.50 -13.65
N PHE A 702 38.06 7.40 -13.33
CA PHE A 702 39.27 6.98 -14.06
C PHE A 702 38.98 6.68 -15.54
N GLN A 703 37.89 5.97 -15.85
CA GLN A 703 37.49 5.71 -17.24
C GLN A 703 37.04 6.97 -18.00
N ILE A 704 36.32 7.88 -17.32
CA ILE A 704 35.94 9.19 -17.87
C ILE A 704 37.20 10.02 -18.18
N GLY A 705 38.26 9.86 -17.39
CA GLY A 705 39.53 10.59 -17.49
C GLY A 705 39.66 11.75 -16.50
N VAL A 706 38.76 11.87 -15.51
CA VAL A 706 38.83 12.89 -14.46
C VAL A 706 39.64 12.34 -13.29
N TYR A 707 40.95 12.25 -13.49
CA TYR A 707 41.86 11.56 -12.56
C TYR A 707 41.93 12.21 -11.16
N GLU A 708 41.67 13.52 -11.04
CA GLU A 708 41.64 14.22 -9.75
C GLU A 708 40.45 13.78 -8.87
N ASP A 709 39.24 13.69 -9.45
CA ASP A 709 38.06 13.14 -8.77
C ASP A 709 38.23 11.65 -8.44
N ALA A 710 38.89 10.88 -9.33
CA ALA A 710 39.22 9.49 -9.06
C ALA A 710 40.15 9.33 -7.85
N ILE A 711 41.20 10.17 -7.75
CA ILE A 711 42.09 10.23 -6.58
C ILE A 711 41.32 10.63 -5.32
N GLU A 712 40.37 11.57 -5.40
CA GLU A 712 39.56 11.98 -4.25
C GLU A 712 38.73 10.81 -3.68
N SER A 713 37.98 10.12 -4.54
CA SER A 713 37.15 8.97 -4.13
C SER A 713 37.98 7.76 -3.67
N TYR A 714 39.06 7.39 -4.37
CA TYR A 714 39.97 6.34 -3.88
C TYR A 714 40.58 6.71 -2.51
N SER A 715 40.90 8.00 -2.29
CA SER A 715 41.46 8.46 -1.01
C SER A 715 40.48 8.38 0.16
N LYS A 716 39.19 8.60 -0.10
CA LYS A 716 38.12 8.39 0.89
C LYS A 716 37.98 6.92 1.25
N SER A 717 37.86 6.04 0.25
CA SER A 717 37.79 4.58 0.46
C SER A 717 38.98 4.04 1.26
N ILE A 718 40.22 4.43 0.95
CA ILE A 718 41.44 3.99 1.68
C ILE A 718 41.43 4.40 3.17
N SER A 719 40.69 5.44 3.55
CA SER A 719 40.59 5.85 4.97
C SER A 719 39.70 4.92 5.81
N SER A 720 38.84 4.14 5.15
CA SER A 720 37.83 3.27 5.77
C SER A 720 38.10 1.77 5.55
N GLU A 721 38.63 1.38 4.38
CA GLU A 721 39.03 0.00 4.08
C GLU A 721 40.51 -0.10 3.66
N LYS A 722 41.25 -1.05 4.24
CA LYS A 722 42.65 -1.36 3.86
C LYS A 722 42.71 -2.22 2.59
N SER A 723 42.02 -1.82 1.53
CA SER A 723 42.06 -2.55 0.26
C SER A 723 43.34 -2.23 -0.53
N LEU A 724 44.27 -3.20 -0.57
CA LEU A 724 45.52 -3.12 -1.33
C LEU A 724 45.27 -2.83 -2.83
N GLN A 725 44.16 -3.31 -3.37
CA GLN A 725 43.76 -3.08 -4.75
C GLN A 725 43.41 -1.60 -5.02
N VAL A 726 42.82 -0.90 -4.05
CA VAL A 726 42.46 0.52 -4.18
C VAL A 726 43.70 1.41 -4.07
N LEU A 727 44.64 1.08 -3.19
CA LEU A 727 45.98 1.68 -3.20
C LEU A 727 46.67 1.48 -4.56
N TYR A 728 46.51 0.31 -5.17
CA TYR A 728 47.08 0.01 -6.49
C TYR A 728 46.42 0.82 -7.62
N PHE A 729 45.10 0.96 -7.63
CA PHE A 729 44.40 1.85 -8.56
C PHE A 729 44.78 3.32 -8.35
N ARG A 730 44.94 3.79 -7.10
CA ARG A 730 45.39 5.17 -6.85
C ARG A 730 46.85 5.40 -7.27
N ALA A 731 47.75 4.44 -7.07
CA ALA A 731 49.11 4.49 -7.63
C ALA A 731 49.09 4.60 -9.16
N LYS A 732 48.27 3.78 -9.84
CA LYS A 732 47.97 3.89 -11.28
C LYS A 732 47.49 5.32 -11.64
N THR A 733 46.53 5.92 -10.90
CA THR A 733 46.03 7.28 -11.20
C THR A 733 47.12 8.36 -11.09
N TYR A 734 47.96 8.31 -10.05
CA TYR A 734 49.04 9.28 -9.86
C TYR A 734 50.07 9.25 -10.99
N ILE A 735 50.34 8.07 -11.57
CA ILE A 735 51.23 7.92 -12.73
C ILE A 735 50.68 8.64 -13.97
N LEU A 736 49.36 8.63 -14.20
CA LEU A 736 48.74 9.36 -15.32
C LEU A 736 48.82 10.89 -15.15
N ILE A 737 48.63 11.40 -13.93
CA ILE A 737 48.87 12.82 -13.60
C ILE A 737 50.37 13.17 -13.57
N LYS A 738 51.25 12.15 -13.62
CA LYS A 738 52.73 12.22 -13.57
C LYS A 738 53.27 12.58 -12.17
N GLU A 739 52.49 12.36 -11.12
CA GLU A 739 52.89 12.46 -9.70
C GLU A 739 53.62 11.20 -9.19
N LEU A 740 54.85 10.99 -9.64
CA LEU A 740 55.61 9.78 -9.28
C LEU A 740 55.82 9.61 -7.76
N ASN A 741 55.96 10.72 -7.02
CA ASN A 741 56.13 10.71 -5.57
C ASN A 741 54.91 10.09 -4.84
N SER A 742 53.72 10.54 -5.22
CA SER A 742 52.44 10.09 -4.66
C SER A 742 52.21 8.60 -4.95
N SER A 743 52.53 8.16 -6.18
CA SER A 743 52.52 6.74 -6.56
C SER A 743 53.54 5.90 -5.79
N MET A 744 54.78 6.39 -5.57
CA MET A 744 55.80 5.66 -4.80
C MET A 744 55.35 5.43 -3.35
N LEU A 745 54.76 6.44 -2.71
CA LEU A 745 54.27 6.35 -1.33
C LEU A 745 53.14 5.33 -1.17
N ASP A 746 52.27 5.17 -2.17
CA ASP A 746 51.21 4.15 -2.12
C ASP A 746 51.73 2.74 -2.44
N LEU A 747 52.66 2.59 -3.39
CA LEU A 747 53.34 1.31 -3.62
C LEU A 747 54.15 0.86 -2.39
N GLN A 748 54.81 1.78 -1.69
CA GLN A 748 55.50 1.50 -0.41
C GLN A 748 54.54 0.91 0.64
N LYS A 749 53.37 1.52 0.84
CA LYS A 749 52.34 1.01 1.78
C LYS A 749 51.86 -0.40 1.41
N ILE A 750 51.74 -0.72 0.11
CA ILE A 750 51.37 -2.07 -0.35
C ILE A 750 52.48 -3.07 0.01
N VAL A 751 53.74 -2.73 -0.23
CA VAL A 751 54.90 -3.57 0.12
C VAL A 751 54.98 -3.79 1.63
N GLU A 752 54.84 -2.73 2.44
CA GLU A 752 54.83 -2.81 3.91
C GLU A 752 53.71 -3.69 4.47
N GLN A 753 52.53 -3.69 3.85
CA GLN A 753 51.35 -4.41 4.34
C GLN A 753 51.25 -5.86 3.84
N SER A 754 51.86 -6.19 2.70
CA SER A 754 51.60 -7.46 2.00
C SER A 754 52.82 -8.16 1.40
N ASN A 755 53.95 -7.46 1.27
CA ASN A 755 55.16 -7.94 0.59
C ASN A 755 54.90 -8.42 -0.87
N ASP A 756 53.87 -7.86 -1.54
CA ASP A 756 53.48 -8.21 -2.92
C ASP A 756 54.65 -8.00 -3.89
N ILE A 757 55.11 -9.12 -4.49
CA ILE A 757 56.23 -9.17 -5.44
C ILE A 757 56.02 -8.20 -6.60
N HIS A 758 54.78 -8.03 -7.08
CA HIS A 758 54.49 -7.10 -8.18
C HIS A 758 54.71 -5.65 -7.74
N ALA A 759 54.15 -5.25 -6.60
CA ALA A 759 54.34 -3.91 -6.04
C ALA A 759 55.81 -3.61 -5.70
N ILE A 760 56.59 -4.63 -5.29
CA ILE A 760 58.05 -4.52 -5.11
C ILE A 760 58.73 -4.22 -6.44
N VAL A 761 58.37 -4.92 -7.53
CA VAL A 761 58.93 -4.63 -8.87
C VAL A 761 58.55 -3.22 -9.33
N ASP A 762 57.27 -2.87 -9.23
CA ASP A 762 56.76 -1.57 -9.68
C ASP A 762 57.42 -0.40 -8.92
N LEU A 763 57.54 -0.51 -7.60
CA LEU A 763 58.20 0.48 -6.75
C LEU A 763 59.69 0.65 -7.12
N ASN A 764 60.42 -0.46 -7.28
CA ASN A 764 61.84 -0.41 -7.61
C ASN A 764 62.08 0.22 -8.98
N VAL A 765 61.32 -0.16 -10.01
CA VAL A 765 61.45 0.43 -11.36
C VAL A 765 61.14 1.93 -11.33
N LEU A 766 60.05 2.33 -10.67
CA LEU A 766 59.65 3.73 -10.52
C LEU A 766 60.70 4.56 -9.76
N GLN A 767 61.29 3.99 -8.70
CA GLN A 767 62.37 4.62 -7.93
C GLN A 767 63.64 4.80 -8.75
N GLN A 768 64.06 3.80 -9.53
CA GLN A 768 65.27 3.93 -10.36
C GLN A 768 65.08 4.92 -11.52
N LEU A 769 63.90 4.97 -12.14
CA LEU A 769 63.55 5.99 -13.12
C LEU A 769 63.60 7.40 -12.51
N LYS A 770 63.07 7.59 -11.31
CA LYS A 770 63.16 8.87 -10.59
C LYS A 770 64.62 9.23 -10.27
N ASN A 771 65.38 8.34 -9.65
CA ASN A 771 66.78 8.59 -9.26
C ASN A 771 67.66 8.97 -10.46
N THR A 772 67.53 8.23 -11.57
CA THR A 772 68.29 8.50 -12.80
C THR A 772 67.88 9.79 -13.51
N SER A 773 66.63 10.24 -13.38
CA SER A 773 66.22 11.57 -13.88
C SER A 773 66.96 12.72 -13.18
N THR A 774 67.26 12.59 -11.88
CA THR A 774 68.01 13.58 -11.09
C THR A 774 69.53 13.46 -11.20
N ALA A 775 70.07 12.50 -11.96
CA ALA A 775 71.48 12.10 -11.86
C ALA A 775 72.50 13.04 -12.51
N ASN A 776 72.10 13.99 -13.36
CA ASN A 776 73.02 14.94 -14.03
C ASN A 776 74.29 14.29 -14.66
N ASN A 777 74.13 13.13 -15.33
CA ASN A 777 75.20 12.28 -15.88
C ASN A 777 76.11 11.54 -14.87
N ASP A 778 75.77 11.46 -13.57
CA ASP A 778 76.48 10.57 -12.63
C ASP A 778 76.29 9.10 -13.03
N GLN A 779 77.38 8.48 -13.45
CA GLN A 779 77.40 7.09 -13.91
C GLN A 779 77.14 6.09 -12.79
N ASN A 780 77.38 6.44 -11.52
CA ASN A 780 77.15 5.54 -10.38
C ASN A 780 75.65 5.24 -10.23
N ILE A 781 74.81 6.27 -10.30
CA ILE A 781 73.34 6.14 -10.18
C ILE A 781 72.78 5.28 -11.32
N PHE A 782 73.30 5.42 -12.54
CA PHE A 782 72.92 4.54 -13.66
C PHE A 782 73.43 3.10 -13.49
N GLN A 783 74.57 2.86 -12.84
CA GLN A 783 75.04 1.51 -12.52
C GLN A 783 74.15 0.84 -11.46
N GLU A 784 73.76 1.56 -10.39
CA GLU A 784 72.82 1.08 -9.38
C GLU A 784 71.46 0.71 -9.99
N ALA A 785 70.92 1.59 -10.84
CA ALA A 785 69.69 1.35 -11.58
C ALA A 785 69.77 0.10 -12.47
N LEU A 786 70.88 -0.07 -13.20
CA LEU A 786 71.13 -1.25 -14.03
C LEU A 786 71.30 -2.54 -13.19
N GLN A 787 71.94 -2.47 -12.02
CA GLN A 787 72.03 -3.62 -11.11
C GLN A 787 70.65 -4.03 -10.60
N CYS A 788 69.83 -3.07 -10.15
CA CYS A 788 68.47 -3.30 -9.67
C CYS A 788 67.60 -3.99 -10.74
N VAL A 789 67.56 -3.45 -11.96
CA VAL A 789 66.80 -4.02 -13.08
C VAL A 789 67.28 -5.42 -13.46
N ASN A 790 68.59 -5.68 -13.46
CA ASN A 790 69.12 -7.02 -13.72
C ASN A 790 68.77 -8.03 -12.60
N GLN A 791 68.60 -7.59 -11.34
CA GLN A 791 68.11 -8.47 -10.27
C GLN A 791 66.62 -8.82 -10.44
N ILE A 792 65.79 -7.86 -10.85
CA ILE A 792 64.37 -8.08 -11.16
C ILE A 792 64.22 -9.10 -12.30
N LEU A 793 64.91 -8.87 -13.42
CA LEU A 793 64.86 -9.76 -14.59
C LEU A 793 65.39 -11.17 -14.28
N LYS A 794 66.43 -11.30 -13.44
CA LYS A 794 66.94 -12.61 -12.96
C LYS A 794 65.93 -13.39 -12.11
N LYS A 795 65.05 -12.71 -11.37
CA LYS A 795 63.97 -13.35 -10.60
C LYS A 795 62.78 -13.76 -11.46
N GLY A 796 62.73 -13.33 -12.73
CA GLY A 796 61.59 -13.57 -13.63
C GLY A 796 60.31 -12.83 -13.25
N ALA A 797 60.37 -11.92 -12.26
CA ALA A 797 59.23 -11.18 -11.75
C ALA A 797 58.92 -9.95 -12.64
N GLU A 798 57.63 -9.67 -12.81
CA GLU A 798 57.13 -8.46 -13.47
C GLU A 798 56.10 -7.74 -12.60
N GLY A 799 55.87 -6.47 -12.89
CA GLY A 799 54.95 -5.61 -12.16
C GLY A 799 53.53 -5.66 -12.69
N LYS A 800 52.61 -5.04 -11.93
CA LYS A 800 51.22 -4.80 -12.34
C LYS A 800 51.08 -3.45 -13.09
N ILE A 801 52.11 -2.60 -13.09
CA ILE A 801 52.26 -1.42 -13.95
C ILE A 801 53.37 -1.66 -14.98
N PHE A 802 54.54 -2.14 -14.55
CA PHE A 802 55.70 -2.35 -15.41
C PHE A 802 55.84 -3.81 -15.84
N LYS A 803 55.49 -4.12 -17.09
CA LYS A 803 55.62 -5.47 -17.66
C LYS A 803 57.06 -5.78 -18.02
N LYS A 804 57.38 -7.07 -18.24
CA LYS A 804 58.73 -7.52 -18.60
C LYS A 804 59.36 -6.79 -19.80
N SER A 805 58.55 -6.43 -20.81
CA SER A 805 58.95 -5.63 -21.98
C SER A 805 59.44 -4.22 -21.58
N ASP A 806 58.73 -3.55 -20.68
CA ASP A 806 59.05 -2.20 -20.20
C ASP A 806 60.35 -2.19 -19.40
N ILE A 807 60.51 -3.19 -18.53
CA ILE A 807 61.72 -3.38 -17.70
C ILE A 807 62.96 -3.60 -18.59
N LEU A 808 62.83 -4.36 -19.69
CA LEU A 808 63.90 -4.53 -20.68
C LEU A 808 64.19 -3.25 -21.48
N PHE A 809 63.19 -2.40 -21.72
CA PHE A 809 63.41 -1.11 -22.36
C PHE A 809 64.21 -0.18 -21.45
N TYR A 810 63.83 -0.04 -20.17
CA TYR A 810 64.57 0.80 -19.21
C TYR A 810 65.97 0.26 -18.90
N LYS A 811 66.18 -1.06 -18.97
CA LYS A 811 67.53 -1.65 -18.98
C LYS A 811 68.38 -1.07 -20.12
N GLY A 812 67.83 -1.01 -21.34
CA GLY A 812 68.47 -0.42 -22.51
C GLY A 812 68.76 1.08 -22.33
N LEU A 813 67.81 1.83 -21.78
CA LEU A 813 67.96 3.24 -21.42
C LEU A 813 69.13 3.48 -20.44
N PHE A 814 69.25 2.68 -19.37
CA PHE A 814 70.35 2.81 -18.42
C PHE A 814 71.70 2.41 -19.03
N GLN A 815 71.73 1.37 -19.87
CA GLN A 815 72.93 0.98 -20.62
C GLN A 815 73.39 2.07 -21.60
N PHE A 816 72.47 2.80 -22.23
CA PHE A 816 72.78 3.94 -23.11
C PHE A 816 73.52 5.07 -22.40
N TYR A 817 73.03 5.52 -21.22
CA TYR A 817 73.73 6.57 -20.44
C TYR A 817 75.06 6.08 -19.83
N LEU A 818 75.21 4.76 -19.61
CA LEU A 818 76.48 4.12 -19.28
C LEU A 818 77.41 3.93 -20.49
N LYS A 819 77.02 4.38 -21.69
CA LYS A 819 77.76 4.24 -22.96
C LYS A 819 77.97 2.80 -23.41
N GLN A 820 77.19 1.85 -22.90
CA GLN A 820 77.20 0.43 -23.26
C GLN A 820 76.30 0.18 -24.48
N TYR A 821 76.60 0.84 -25.60
CA TYR A 821 75.68 1.00 -26.73
C TYR A 821 75.22 -0.32 -27.37
N ASP A 822 76.11 -1.31 -27.55
CA ASP A 822 75.74 -2.63 -28.10
C ASP A 822 74.78 -3.39 -27.17
N SER A 823 75.05 -3.34 -25.86
CA SER A 823 74.19 -3.94 -24.83
C SER A 823 72.84 -3.24 -24.73
N ALA A 824 72.81 -1.92 -24.88
CA ALA A 824 71.58 -1.13 -24.95
C ALA A 824 70.74 -1.53 -26.18
N GLN A 825 71.37 -1.65 -27.35
CA GLN A 825 70.71 -2.09 -28.58
C GLN A 825 70.07 -3.49 -28.42
N GLN A 826 70.79 -4.43 -27.78
CA GLN A 826 70.25 -5.76 -27.49
C GLN A 826 69.02 -5.69 -26.57
N SER A 827 69.12 -5.00 -25.41
CA SER A 827 68.00 -4.91 -24.46
C SER A 827 66.75 -4.26 -25.07
N LEU A 828 66.93 -3.22 -25.90
CA LEU A 828 65.82 -2.60 -26.65
C LEU A 828 65.22 -3.57 -27.68
N ARG A 829 66.04 -4.36 -28.40
CA ARG A 829 65.56 -5.37 -29.35
C ARG A 829 64.84 -6.54 -28.67
N GLU A 830 65.24 -6.91 -27.46
CA GLU A 830 64.55 -7.91 -26.62
C GLU A 830 63.19 -7.38 -26.13
N SER A 831 63.12 -6.11 -25.71
CA SER A 831 61.85 -5.44 -25.37
C SER A 831 60.88 -5.42 -26.56
N TYR A 832 61.37 -5.03 -27.74
CA TYR A 832 60.54 -4.91 -28.95
C TYR A 832 59.88 -6.23 -29.34
N LYS A 833 60.67 -7.32 -29.40
CA LYS A 833 60.16 -8.66 -29.73
C LYS A 833 59.02 -9.11 -28.82
N ILE A 834 59.09 -8.82 -27.52
CA ILE A 834 58.05 -9.21 -26.56
C ILE A 834 56.73 -8.50 -26.87
N LYS A 835 56.76 -7.21 -27.28
CA LYS A 835 55.54 -6.51 -27.74
C LYS A 835 55.03 -7.08 -29.06
N GLU A 836 55.92 -7.32 -30.01
CA GLU A 836 55.60 -7.89 -31.33
C GLU A 836 54.91 -9.27 -31.21
N ASP A 837 55.42 -10.13 -30.33
CA ASP A 837 54.88 -11.48 -30.05
C ASP A 837 53.59 -11.45 -29.19
N GLN A 838 53.31 -10.35 -28.48
CA GLN A 838 52.02 -10.12 -27.81
C GLN A 838 50.96 -9.69 -28.83
N GLN A 839 51.26 -8.66 -29.64
CA GLN A 839 50.35 -8.14 -30.67
C GLN A 839 49.94 -9.22 -31.68
N LYS A 840 50.86 -10.11 -32.08
CA LYS A 840 50.54 -11.27 -32.94
C LYS A 840 49.57 -12.28 -32.32
N LYS A 841 49.51 -12.40 -30.99
CA LYS A 841 48.52 -13.25 -30.30
C LYS A 841 47.18 -12.55 -30.18
N GLU A 842 47.20 -11.22 -30.02
CA GLU A 842 46.01 -10.38 -29.94
C GLU A 842 45.28 -10.35 -31.31
N LEU A 843 46.01 -10.18 -32.43
CA LEU A 843 45.44 -10.38 -33.78
C LEU A 843 45.19 -11.85 -34.14
N GLY A 844 45.96 -12.78 -33.59
CA GLY A 844 45.84 -14.23 -33.82
C GLY A 844 44.60 -14.89 -33.20
N SER A 845 43.64 -14.10 -32.71
CA SER A 845 42.36 -14.55 -32.15
C SER A 845 41.16 -14.24 -33.06
N MET A 846 41.38 -14.20 -34.38
CA MET A 846 40.33 -14.26 -35.40
C MET A 846 40.37 -15.57 -36.19
N ASN A 847 39.15 -16.02 -36.54
CA ASN A 847 38.72 -17.24 -37.22
C ASN A 847 39.74 -18.14 -37.96
N ASP A 848 39.54 -19.46 -37.82
CA ASP A 848 40.30 -20.54 -38.49
C ASP A 848 40.39 -20.43 -40.02
N SER A 849 39.51 -19.65 -40.67
CA SER A 849 39.53 -19.38 -42.11
C SER A 849 40.81 -18.70 -42.57
N ASP A 850 41.33 -17.78 -41.77
CA ASP A 850 42.35 -16.82 -42.21
C ASP A 850 43.75 -17.38 -41.95
N GLN A 851 43.86 -18.28 -40.97
CA GLN A 851 45.08 -19.03 -40.67
C GLN A 851 45.48 -19.96 -41.83
N TYR A 852 44.51 -20.54 -42.56
CA TYR A 852 44.76 -21.32 -43.78
C TYR A 852 45.36 -20.48 -44.92
N ILE A 853 44.93 -19.21 -45.04
CA ILE A 853 45.45 -18.28 -46.05
C ILE A 853 46.90 -17.87 -45.71
N LEU A 854 47.19 -17.62 -44.43
CA LEU A 854 48.53 -17.30 -43.95
C LEU A 854 49.53 -18.45 -44.24
N ASP A 855 49.14 -19.70 -44.01
CA ASP A 855 50.02 -20.85 -44.23
C ASP A 855 50.28 -21.16 -45.71
N GLN A 856 49.36 -20.82 -46.63
CA GLN A 856 49.68 -20.85 -48.07
C GLN A 856 50.68 -19.76 -48.47
N LEU A 857 50.53 -18.54 -47.94
CA LEU A 857 51.47 -17.44 -48.21
C LEU A 857 52.89 -17.76 -47.70
N ASN A 858 52.99 -18.24 -46.46
CA ASN A 858 54.27 -18.57 -45.80
C ASN A 858 55.09 -19.65 -46.51
N GLN A 859 54.47 -20.54 -47.29
CA GLN A 859 55.19 -21.60 -48.02
C GLN A 859 55.91 -21.10 -49.29
N THR A 860 55.56 -19.91 -49.81
CA THR A 860 56.05 -19.45 -51.12
C THR A 860 57.36 -18.64 -51.08
N GLN A 861 57.69 -17.98 -49.97
CA GLN A 861 58.83 -17.05 -49.90
C GLN A 861 60.09 -17.67 -49.25
N LYS A 862 60.78 -18.55 -50.00
CA LYS A 862 62.16 -18.93 -49.70
C LYS A 862 63.15 -18.08 -50.50
N LYS A 863 63.96 -17.29 -49.77
CA LYS A 863 65.14 -16.47 -50.16
C LYS A 863 64.89 -14.98 -50.47
N VAL A 864 65.87 -14.18 -50.00
CA VAL A 864 66.31 -12.84 -50.46
C VAL A 864 65.51 -11.61 -49.96
N GLU A 865 66.31 -10.60 -49.59
CA GLU A 865 66.01 -9.17 -49.34
C GLU A 865 65.07 -8.76 -48.19
N PHE A 866 65.57 -7.82 -47.37
CA PHE A 866 64.73 -6.85 -46.67
C PHE A 866 64.05 -5.97 -47.72
N LYS A 867 62.77 -6.21 -47.99
CA LYS A 867 61.86 -5.22 -48.59
C LYS A 867 60.75 -4.93 -47.60
N SER A 868 60.50 -3.64 -47.40
CA SER A 868 59.60 -3.12 -46.37
C SER A 868 58.15 -3.56 -46.63
N LYS A 869 57.49 -4.09 -45.59
CA LYS A 869 56.08 -3.75 -45.39
C LYS A 869 56.00 -2.26 -45.02
N PRO A 870 54.93 -1.54 -45.40
CA PRO A 870 54.65 -0.24 -44.80
C PRO A 870 54.49 -0.40 -43.28
N LEU A 871 54.94 0.57 -42.50
CA LEU A 871 54.80 0.55 -41.04
C LEU A 871 53.38 0.94 -40.60
N GLU A 872 52.51 1.36 -41.53
CA GLU A 872 51.12 1.79 -41.25
C GLU A 872 50.22 0.66 -40.70
N GLU A 873 50.58 -0.61 -40.86
CA GLU A 873 49.89 -1.74 -40.16
C GLU A 873 50.25 -1.84 -38.67
N PHE A 874 51.25 -1.09 -38.18
CA PHE A 874 51.81 -1.20 -36.83
C PHE A 874 51.71 0.13 -36.06
N GLU A 875 50.49 0.67 -35.96
CA GLU A 875 50.19 1.59 -34.86
C GLU A 875 50.27 0.82 -33.53
N PHE A 876 51.33 1.08 -32.76
CA PHE A 876 51.40 0.70 -31.36
C PHE A 876 50.50 1.67 -30.58
N SER A 877 49.20 1.39 -30.56
CA SER A 877 48.19 2.18 -29.83
C SER A 877 48.42 2.18 -28.30
N ASP A 878 49.26 1.27 -27.81
CA ASP A 878 49.51 1.01 -26.40
C ASP A 878 50.97 0.60 -26.10
N ARG A 879 51.36 0.76 -24.82
CA ARG A 879 52.62 0.33 -24.15
C ARG A 879 53.85 1.21 -24.41
N THR A 880 54.32 1.92 -23.37
CA THR A 880 55.67 2.52 -23.10
C THR A 880 56.45 3.34 -24.13
N TYR A 881 56.42 2.97 -25.40
CA TYR A 881 57.13 3.64 -26.49
C TYR A 881 56.49 3.21 -27.81
N ASN A 882 56.28 4.16 -28.71
CA ASN A 882 55.71 3.87 -30.03
C ASN A 882 56.78 3.24 -30.96
N LEU A 883 56.35 2.61 -32.06
CA LEU A 883 57.24 2.05 -33.07
C LEU A 883 58.30 3.05 -33.54
N TYR A 884 57.87 4.29 -33.78
CA TYR A 884 58.72 5.41 -34.18
C TYR A 884 59.78 5.75 -33.12
N GLU A 885 59.42 5.75 -31.83
CA GLU A 885 60.40 5.98 -30.74
C GLU A 885 61.43 4.85 -30.66
N TYR A 886 61.02 3.59 -30.90
CA TYR A 886 61.97 2.47 -30.99
C TYR A 886 62.98 2.65 -32.13
N TYR A 887 62.52 2.95 -33.34
CA TYR A 887 63.40 3.16 -34.49
C TYR A 887 64.33 4.38 -34.30
N PHE A 888 63.81 5.49 -33.77
CA PHE A 888 64.63 6.67 -33.43
C PHE A 888 65.68 6.38 -32.35
N ASN A 889 65.31 5.69 -31.28
CA ASN A 889 66.26 5.32 -30.23
C ASN A 889 67.36 4.37 -30.76
N ARG A 890 66.99 3.48 -31.69
CA ARG A 890 67.92 2.58 -32.35
C ARG A 890 68.85 3.31 -33.33
N SER A 891 68.35 4.26 -34.14
CA SER A 891 69.19 5.08 -35.00
C SER A 891 70.15 5.96 -34.20
N ALA A 892 69.69 6.55 -33.08
CA ALA A 892 70.54 7.28 -32.14
C ALA A 892 71.71 6.42 -31.62
N ILE A 893 71.45 5.16 -31.26
CA ILE A 893 72.51 4.21 -30.87
C ILE A 893 73.47 3.91 -32.03
N HIS A 894 72.97 3.68 -33.24
CA HIS A 894 73.82 3.49 -34.42
C HIS A 894 74.72 4.71 -34.72
N LEU A 895 74.23 5.95 -34.52
CA LEU A 895 75.04 7.17 -34.64
C LEU A 895 76.19 7.20 -33.63
N LEU A 896 75.94 6.87 -32.36
CA LEU A 896 76.97 6.85 -31.32
C LEU A 896 77.99 5.71 -31.51
N LEU A 897 77.62 4.64 -32.20
CA LEU A 897 78.51 3.57 -32.67
C LEU A 897 79.24 3.91 -33.99
N GLY A 898 79.03 5.10 -34.57
CA GLY A 898 79.62 5.53 -35.85
C GLY A 898 79.00 4.88 -37.10
N GLN A 899 77.99 4.02 -36.93
CA GLN A 899 77.29 3.26 -37.98
C GLN A 899 76.25 4.14 -38.70
N THR A 900 76.72 5.27 -39.26
CA THR A 900 75.87 6.34 -39.80
C THR A 900 74.96 5.92 -40.95
N GLU A 901 75.40 5.01 -41.82
CA GLU A 901 74.56 4.42 -42.89
C GLU A 901 73.37 3.63 -42.30
N SER A 902 73.63 2.77 -41.30
CA SER A 902 72.56 2.05 -40.59
C SER A 902 71.59 3.01 -39.90
N ALA A 903 72.10 4.11 -39.33
CA ALA A 903 71.26 5.11 -38.67
C ALA A 903 70.35 5.85 -39.66
N LEU A 904 70.89 6.27 -40.81
CA LEU A 904 70.11 6.90 -41.88
C LEU A 904 68.99 5.99 -42.37
N HIS A 905 69.26 4.70 -42.61
CA HIS A 905 68.27 3.73 -43.07
C HIS A 905 67.04 3.63 -42.15
N TYR A 906 67.24 3.57 -40.82
CA TYR A 906 66.10 3.55 -39.87
C TYR A 906 65.39 4.91 -39.75
N LEU A 907 66.08 6.04 -39.99
CA LEU A 907 65.46 7.36 -39.99
C LEU A 907 64.63 7.60 -41.26
N GLU A 908 65.10 7.12 -42.42
CA GLU A 908 64.37 7.17 -43.69
C GLU A 908 63.10 6.29 -43.64
N GLN A 909 63.21 5.06 -43.11
CA GLN A 909 62.03 4.21 -42.84
C GLN A 909 61.02 4.87 -41.89
N LEU A 910 61.51 5.61 -40.90
CA LEU A 910 60.68 6.37 -39.97
C LEU A 910 60.02 7.58 -40.67
N GLN A 911 60.71 8.21 -41.63
CA GLN A 911 60.19 9.35 -42.40
C GLN A 911 59.07 8.95 -43.36
N GLU A 912 59.21 7.82 -44.04
CA GLU A 912 58.22 7.30 -44.99
C GLU A 912 56.85 7.00 -44.35
N ASN A 913 56.78 6.84 -43.01
CA ASN A 913 55.62 6.27 -42.33
C ASN A 913 55.07 7.11 -41.16
N ILE A 914 55.54 8.35 -40.95
CA ILE A 914 54.91 9.30 -40.02
C ILE A 914 54.05 10.27 -40.81
N GLN A 915 52.78 10.43 -40.45
CA GLN A 915 51.85 11.36 -41.09
C GLN A 915 51.77 12.75 -40.39
N GLN A 916 52.41 12.93 -39.23
CA GLN A 916 52.43 14.22 -38.51
C GLN A 916 53.47 15.19 -39.09
N LEU A 917 52.99 16.28 -39.69
CA LEU A 917 53.79 17.32 -40.36
C LEU A 917 54.96 17.85 -39.51
N GLU A 918 54.72 18.27 -38.27
CA GLU A 918 55.77 18.82 -37.38
C GLU A 918 56.93 17.82 -37.17
N ILE A 919 56.61 16.53 -37.04
CA ILE A 919 57.60 15.46 -36.86
C ILE A 919 58.31 15.15 -38.19
N GLN A 920 57.59 15.13 -39.32
CA GLN A 920 58.20 14.99 -40.66
C GLN A 920 59.20 16.12 -40.94
N GLU A 921 58.84 17.37 -40.65
CA GLU A 921 59.70 18.54 -40.82
C GLU A 921 60.98 18.40 -40.00
N HIS A 922 60.87 18.18 -38.68
CA HIS A 922 62.04 17.99 -37.81
C HIS A 922 62.89 16.77 -38.22
N LEU A 923 62.27 15.65 -38.59
CA LEU A 923 63.00 14.44 -38.99
C LEU A 923 63.74 14.63 -40.32
N SER A 924 63.11 15.25 -41.33
CA SER A 924 63.73 15.53 -42.62
C SER A 924 64.95 16.45 -42.47
N LEU A 925 64.85 17.46 -41.62
CA LEU A 925 65.94 18.37 -41.23
C LEU A 925 67.10 17.62 -40.55
N PHE A 926 66.80 16.61 -39.72
CA PHE A 926 67.81 15.76 -39.09
C PHE A 926 68.53 14.84 -40.10
N ILE A 927 67.76 14.21 -41.00
CA ILE A 927 68.29 13.34 -42.05
C ILE A 927 69.18 14.14 -43.02
N GLN A 928 68.79 15.37 -43.37
CA GLN A 928 69.61 16.27 -44.19
C GLN A 928 70.94 16.62 -43.49
N LEU A 929 70.90 17.00 -42.20
CA LEU A 929 72.10 17.31 -41.41
C LEU A 929 73.09 16.13 -41.38
N LEU A 930 72.59 14.90 -41.18
CA LEU A 930 73.41 13.69 -41.19
C LEU A 930 74.01 13.37 -42.57
N LYS A 931 73.24 13.56 -43.65
CA LYS A 931 73.72 13.41 -45.03
C LYS A 931 74.78 14.46 -45.39
N ASP A 932 74.67 15.68 -44.86
CA ASP A 932 75.69 16.72 -45.03
C ASP A 932 76.97 16.46 -44.21
N ASP A 933 76.88 15.83 -43.04
CA ASP A 933 78.06 15.47 -42.24
C ASP A 933 78.88 14.32 -42.88
N GLN A 934 78.19 13.38 -43.55
CA GLN A 934 78.85 12.33 -44.35
C GLN A 934 79.53 12.88 -45.61
N ASN A 935 79.03 13.95 -46.22
CA ASN A 935 79.52 14.46 -47.50
C ASN A 935 80.64 15.51 -47.33
N PRO A 936 81.91 15.18 -47.67
CA PRO A 936 83.05 16.10 -47.51
C PRO A 936 83.09 17.21 -48.58
N LYS A 937 82.12 17.24 -49.51
CA LYS A 937 82.07 18.19 -50.63
C LYS A 937 80.88 19.18 -50.59
N SER A 938 79.84 18.95 -49.79
CA SER A 938 78.78 19.96 -49.63
C SER A 938 79.23 21.09 -48.71
N GLU A 939 78.70 22.29 -48.92
CA GLU A 939 78.98 23.44 -48.05
C GLU A 939 78.39 23.23 -46.64
N ILE A 940 78.72 24.11 -45.69
CA ILE A 940 78.14 24.08 -44.34
C ILE A 940 76.88 24.93 -44.36
N ASN A 941 75.71 24.31 -44.16
CA ASN A 941 74.45 25.04 -44.07
C ASN A 941 74.44 25.91 -42.79
N CYS A 942 74.46 27.23 -42.97
CA CYS A 942 74.54 28.22 -41.90
C CYS A 942 73.30 28.30 -40.98
N GLU A 943 72.20 27.62 -41.32
CA GLU A 943 70.99 27.53 -40.50
C GLU A 943 70.97 26.24 -39.68
N LEU A 944 71.35 25.11 -40.30
CA LEU A 944 71.62 23.86 -39.56
C LEU A 944 72.75 24.08 -38.52
N SER A 945 73.77 24.87 -38.85
CA SER A 945 74.83 25.28 -37.91
C SER A 945 74.41 26.39 -36.91
N LYS A 946 73.13 26.43 -36.52
CA LYS A 946 72.63 27.15 -35.34
C LYS A 946 71.90 26.21 -34.36
N LEU A 947 71.66 24.95 -34.74
CA LEU A 947 70.94 23.97 -33.94
C LEU A 947 71.86 23.37 -32.86
N THR A 948 71.58 23.66 -31.59
CA THR A 948 72.32 23.09 -30.44
C THR A 948 71.73 21.78 -29.92
N GLU A 949 70.44 21.55 -30.16
CA GLU A 949 69.68 20.43 -29.64
C GLU A 949 68.71 19.92 -30.71
N PHE A 950 68.42 18.62 -30.71
CA PHE A 950 67.46 18.03 -31.64
C PHE A 950 66.37 17.26 -30.90
N LEU A 951 65.11 17.66 -31.12
CA LEU A 951 63.91 17.11 -30.46
C LEU A 951 62.89 16.70 -31.54
N ILE A 952 62.87 15.41 -31.91
CA ILE A 952 62.02 14.92 -33.02
C ILE A 952 60.59 14.64 -32.57
N PHE A 953 60.39 14.20 -31.32
CA PHE A 953 59.06 13.96 -30.75
C PHE A 953 58.65 15.11 -29.79
N PRO A 954 57.42 15.66 -29.91
CA PRO A 954 57.01 16.87 -29.19
C PRO A 954 56.90 16.68 -27.67
N GLN A 955 57.03 17.80 -26.94
CA GLN A 955 57.46 17.86 -25.54
C GLN A 955 56.42 17.42 -24.47
N HIS A 956 55.32 16.76 -24.84
CA HIS A 956 54.26 16.35 -23.89
C HIS A 956 54.71 15.31 -22.85
N ASN A 957 55.83 14.63 -23.13
CA ASN A 957 56.44 13.63 -22.29
C ASN A 957 57.50 14.22 -21.32
N ARG A 958 57.01 14.85 -20.24
CA ARG A 958 57.83 15.50 -19.20
C ARG A 958 58.94 14.62 -18.61
N LEU A 959 58.76 13.29 -18.54
CA LEU A 959 59.77 12.42 -17.91
C LEU A 959 61.05 12.34 -18.75
N CYS A 960 60.90 12.17 -20.07
CA CYS A 960 62.02 12.27 -21.02
C CYS A 960 62.76 13.62 -20.89
N SER A 961 62.03 14.73 -20.81
CA SER A 961 62.62 16.09 -20.83
C SER A 961 63.61 16.40 -19.70
N ILE A 962 63.62 15.62 -18.61
CA ILE A 962 64.46 15.82 -17.42
C ILE A 962 65.81 15.09 -17.54
N TYR A 963 65.91 14.03 -18.34
CA TYR A 963 67.15 13.24 -18.46
C TYR A 963 68.28 14.03 -19.15
N PRO A 964 69.56 13.70 -18.91
CA PRO A 964 70.67 14.36 -19.61
C PRO A 964 70.63 14.14 -21.12
N MET A 965 71.11 15.13 -21.89
CA MET A 965 71.35 15.02 -23.32
C MET A 965 72.79 14.45 -23.57
N ILE A 966 72.99 13.71 -24.66
CA ILE A 966 74.30 13.20 -25.09
C ILE A 966 74.73 13.89 -26.39
N LYS A 967 76.01 14.27 -26.49
CA LYS A 967 76.60 14.89 -27.69
C LYS A 967 76.77 13.86 -28.81
N LEU A 968 76.38 14.22 -30.04
CA LEU A 968 76.57 13.40 -31.23
C LEU A 968 78.00 13.55 -31.81
N PRO A 969 78.65 12.45 -32.25
CA PRO A 969 80.01 12.47 -32.80
C PRO A 969 80.03 12.86 -34.29
N LEU A 970 79.62 14.09 -34.59
CA LEU A 970 79.62 14.66 -35.96
C LEU A 970 81.04 15.08 -36.39
N LYS A 971 81.37 14.90 -37.67
CA LYS A 971 82.71 15.12 -38.25
C LYS A 971 82.90 16.56 -38.75
N LYS A 972 81.86 17.13 -39.35
CA LYS A 972 81.83 18.41 -40.07
C LYS A 972 81.24 19.49 -39.17
N TYR A 973 80.08 19.21 -38.58
CA TYR A 973 79.38 20.10 -37.66
C TYR A 973 79.97 20.03 -36.24
N LYS A 974 81.10 20.72 -36.01
CA LYS A 974 81.82 20.79 -34.70
C LYS A 974 81.04 21.43 -33.54
N GLN A 975 79.79 21.85 -33.74
CA GLN A 975 78.95 22.36 -32.67
C GLN A 975 78.48 21.20 -31.78
N ASN A 976 78.16 21.50 -30.52
CA ASN A 976 77.72 20.50 -29.55
C ASN A 976 76.26 20.10 -29.80
N LEU A 977 75.92 19.51 -30.95
CA LEU A 977 74.57 18.99 -31.20
C LEU A 977 74.28 17.86 -30.21
N GLN A 978 73.24 18.02 -29.40
CA GLN A 978 72.87 17.06 -28.36
C GLN A 978 71.54 16.38 -28.67
N LEU A 979 71.45 15.10 -28.32
CA LEU A 979 70.29 14.23 -28.54
C LEU A 979 70.00 13.42 -27.27
N ARG A 980 68.73 13.05 -27.09
CA ARG A 980 68.24 12.19 -26.00
C ARG A 980 67.31 11.13 -26.58
N LEU A 981 67.27 9.95 -25.97
CA LEU A 981 66.29 8.92 -26.31
C LEU A 981 64.86 9.37 -25.91
N SER A 982 63.86 9.01 -26.70
CA SER A 982 62.44 9.28 -26.39
C SER A 982 61.79 8.04 -25.79
N PHE A 983 61.05 8.20 -24.68
CA PHE A 983 60.45 7.08 -23.95
C PHE A 983 59.38 7.53 -22.96
N CYS A 984 58.22 6.86 -22.94
CA CYS A 984 57.14 7.16 -22.01
C CYS A 984 57.19 6.28 -20.74
N LEU A 985 56.25 6.55 -19.83
CA LEU A 985 55.78 5.58 -18.84
C LEU A 985 54.86 4.55 -19.52
N PRO A 986 54.62 3.35 -18.96
CA PRO A 986 53.65 2.41 -19.50
C PRO A 986 52.26 3.02 -19.60
N THR A 987 51.50 2.65 -20.64
CA THR A 987 50.06 2.85 -20.63
C THR A 987 49.45 1.95 -19.57
N ILE A 988 48.44 2.44 -18.87
CA ILE A 988 47.92 1.79 -17.68
C ILE A 988 46.65 1.03 -18.05
N GLU A 989 46.64 -0.27 -17.75
CA GLU A 989 45.45 -1.11 -17.94
C GLU A 989 44.27 -0.49 -17.18
N ILE A 990 43.23 -0.17 -17.94
CA ILE A 990 41.98 0.43 -17.47
C ILE A 990 41.20 -0.64 -16.68
N PRO A 991 40.58 -0.31 -15.53
CA PRO A 991 39.69 -1.25 -14.85
C PRO A 991 38.50 -1.61 -15.75
N GLU A 992 38.16 -2.89 -15.86
CA GLU A 992 36.95 -3.36 -16.55
C GLU A 992 35.69 -2.76 -15.89
N MET A 993 34.73 -2.30 -16.69
CA MET A 993 33.43 -1.78 -16.23
C MET A 993 32.25 -2.41 -16.97
N ASN A 994 32.38 -3.69 -17.31
CA ASN A 994 31.33 -4.45 -17.99
C ASN A 994 30.05 -4.46 -17.13
N ILE A 995 28.92 -4.13 -17.75
CA ILE A 995 27.60 -4.20 -17.10
C ILE A 995 27.24 -5.68 -17.00
N LYS A 996 27.38 -6.25 -15.80
CA LYS A 996 27.05 -7.64 -15.46
C LYS A 996 25.77 -7.67 -14.60
N PHE A 997 25.17 -8.86 -14.43
CA PHE A 997 24.06 -9.06 -13.50
C PHE A 997 24.44 -8.65 -12.06
N ASP A 998 23.58 -7.88 -11.40
CA ASP A 998 23.75 -7.54 -9.97
C ASP A 998 23.00 -8.55 -9.10
N ASP A 999 23.74 -9.38 -8.35
CA ASP A 999 23.20 -10.36 -7.41
C ASP A 999 22.18 -9.74 -6.43
N LYS A 1000 22.29 -8.45 -6.10
CA LYS A 1000 21.32 -7.74 -5.24
C LYS A 1000 19.89 -7.82 -5.76
N LEU A 1001 19.69 -7.89 -7.09
CA LEU A 1001 18.37 -8.08 -7.70
C LEU A 1001 17.72 -9.39 -7.23
N ILE A 1002 18.46 -10.50 -7.21
CA ILE A 1002 18.03 -11.78 -6.63
C ILE A 1002 17.75 -11.62 -5.15
N GLU A 1003 18.63 -10.93 -4.41
CA GLU A 1003 18.50 -10.79 -2.95
C GLU A 1003 17.22 -10.05 -2.54
N THR A 1004 16.64 -9.19 -3.39
CA THR A 1004 15.33 -8.56 -3.13
C THR A 1004 14.14 -9.53 -3.21
N ILE A 1005 14.26 -10.62 -3.98
CA ILE A 1005 13.16 -11.55 -4.23
C ILE A 1005 12.86 -12.36 -2.98
N SER A 1006 11.68 -12.15 -2.39
CA SER A 1006 11.27 -12.82 -1.16
C SER A 1006 9.73 -12.88 -1.00
N PRO A 1007 9.18 -13.88 -0.29
CA PRO A 1007 7.73 -14.02 -0.06
C PRO A 1007 7.04 -12.83 0.65
N THR A 1008 7.80 -11.90 1.21
CA THR A 1008 7.31 -10.68 1.88
C THR A 1008 7.24 -9.44 0.99
N VAL A 1009 7.87 -9.47 -0.19
CA VAL A 1009 7.85 -8.35 -1.17
C VAL A 1009 6.87 -8.62 -2.31
N VAL A 1010 6.42 -9.87 -2.45
CA VAL A 1010 5.27 -10.25 -3.29
C VAL A 1010 3.99 -9.57 -2.80
N GLU A 1011 3.12 -9.17 -3.73
CA GLU A 1011 1.76 -8.74 -3.40
C GLU A 1011 0.89 -9.91 -2.97
N ASN A 1012 0.59 -9.96 -1.68
CA ASN A 1012 -0.04 -11.13 -1.09
C ASN A 1012 -1.56 -10.93 -1.04
N LYS A 1013 -2.28 -11.65 -1.91
CA LYS A 1013 -3.75 -11.60 -2.07
C LYS A 1013 -4.42 -12.75 -1.30
N PRO A 1014 -4.75 -12.59 0.01
CA PRO A 1014 -5.44 -13.61 0.79
C PRO A 1014 -6.84 -13.90 0.24
N GLU A 1015 -7.32 -15.12 0.44
CA GLU A 1015 -8.72 -15.45 0.14
C GLU A 1015 -9.65 -14.75 1.14
N ALA A 1016 -10.54 -13.92 0.61
CA ALA A 1016 -11.47 -13.16 1.42
C ALA A 1016 -12.48 -14.08 2.14
N PRO A 1017 -12.53 -14.08 3.48
CA PRO A 1017 -13.36 -15.03 4.25
C PRO A 1017 -14.86 -14.86 4.02
N TRP A 1018 -15.32 -13.71 3.50
CA TRP A 1018 -16.72 -13.52 3.12
C TRP A 1018 -17.13 -14.34 1.89
N ILE A 1019 -16.21 -14.66 0.97
CA ILE A 1019 -16.55 -15.34 -0.29
C ILE A 1019 -16.96 -16.80 -0.07
N LYS A 1020 -18.13 -17.20 -0.59
CA LYS A 1020 -18.57 -18.60 -0.68
C LYS A 1020 -18.25 -19.14 -2.08
N ARG A 1021 -17.31 -20.08 -2.17
CA ARG A 1021 -17.01 -20.84 -3.40
C ARG A 1021 -17.69 -22.21 -3.32
N THR A 1022 -18.54 -22.54 -4.28
CA THR A 1022 -19.06 -23.90 -4.49
C THR A 1022 -18.15 -24.65 -5.47
N ALA A 1023 -18.51 -25.88 -5.85
CA ALA A 1023 -17.84 -26.60 -6.94
C ALA A 1023 -18.11 -25.96 -8.32
N GLU A 1024 -19.20 -25.20 -8.44
CA GLU A 1024 -19.72 -24.65 -9.70
C GLU A 1024 -19.30 -23.19 -9.92
N GLY A 1025 -18.86 -22.46 -8.88
CA GLY A 1025 -18.38 -21.09 -9.04
C GLY A 1025 -18.16 -20.30 -7.75
N VAL A 1026 -18.06 -18.98 -7.92
CA VAL A 1026 -18.16 -18.01 -6.82
C VAL A 1026 -19.61 -17.56 -6.72
N ILE A 1027 -20.26 -17.80 -5.59
CA ILE A 1027 -21.55 -17.17 -5.29
C ILE A 1027 -21.25 -15.77 -4.78
N PHE A 1028 -21.39 -14.79 -5.67
CA PHE A 1028 -21.62 -13.41 -5.25
C PHE A 1028 -23.05 -13.28 -4.72
N THR A 1029 -23.28 -12.35 -3.81
CA THR A 1029 -24.65 -11.98 -3.41
C THR A 1029 -25.21 -11.07 -4.49
N ASP A 1030 -26.12 -11.57 -5.34
CA ASP A 1030 -26.54 -10.94 -6.61
C ASP A 1030 -27.18 -9.55 -6.51
N ASN A 1031 -27.40 -9.02 -5.29
CA ASN A 1031 -27.99 -7.71 -5.03
C ASN A 1031 -26.95 -6.67 -4.56
N VAL A 1032 -25.87 -6.47 -5.31
CA VAL A 1032 -25.02 -5.27 -5.16
C VAL A 1032 -25.58 -4.16 -6.06
N GLN A 1033 -26.75 -3.63 -5.72
CA GLN A 1033 -27.15 -2.30 -6.18
C GLN A 1033 -26.50 -1.28 -5.25
N ILE A 1034 -25.51 -0.54 -5.77
CA ILE A 1034 -25.01 0.67 -5.12
C ILE A 1034 -26.14 1.70 -5.26
N VAL A 1035 -26.90 1.92 -4.19
CA VAL A 1035 -27.95 2.95 -4.13
C VAL A 1035 -27.30 4.30 -3.80
N GLU A 1036 -26.49 4.76 -4.74
CA GLU A 1036 -26.35 6.19 -5.00
C GLU A 1036 -27.47 6.56 -5.99
N ASP A 1037 -27.98 7.80 -5.91
CA ASP A 1037 -29.18 8.28 -6.62
C ASP A 1037 -30.51 7.55 -6.29
N LEU A 1038 -30.99 7.77 -5.06
CA LEU A 1038 -32.37 7.50 -4.67
C LEU A 1038 -33.32 8.59 -5.21
N ASP A 1039 -33.43 8.68 -6.55
CA ASP A 1039 -34.20 9.72 -7.22
C ASP A 1039 -35.72 9.52 -6.99
N LEU A 1040 -36.35 10.50 -6.37
CA LEU A 1040 -37.62 10.31 -5.65
C LEU A 1040 -38.87 10.50 -6.53
N GLN A 1041 -38.79 10.18 -7.83
CA GLN A 1041 -39.92 10.30 -8.77
C GLN A 1041 -40.20 9.05 -9.62
N SER A 1042 -41.37 8.47 -9.35
CA SER A 1042 -42.26 7.74 -10.27
C SER A 1042 -41.68 6.89 -11.42
N THR A 1043 -41.88 5.57 -11.28
CA THR A 1043 -42.29 4.64 -12.36
C THR A 1043 -41.41 4.53 -13.62
N THR A 1044 -40.51 3.56 -13.64
CA THR A 1044 -40.74 2.29 -14.38
C THR A 1044 -39.70 1.23 -13.97
N ARG A 1045 -40.06 -0.07 -14.06
CA ARG A 1045 -39.09 -1.17 -13.92
C ARG A 1045 -38.66 -1.63 -15.30
N GLN A 1046 -37.35 -1.70 -15.55
CA GLN A 1046 -36.79 -2.53 -16.61
C GLN A 1046 -35.86 -3.58 -16.00
N SER A 1047 -36.13 -4.85 -16.31
CA SER A 1047 -35.30 -5.99 -15.93
C SER A 1047 -34.32 -6.33 -17.06
N LYS A 1048 -33.02 -6.39 -16.74
CA LYS A 1048 -32.05 -7.16 -17.52
C LYS A 1048 -32.04 -8.57 -16.94
N LYS A 1049 -32.71 -9.52 -17.58
CA LYS A 1049 -32.13 -10.43 -18.59
C LYS A 1049 -30.99 -11.27 -18.03
N GLN A 1050 -31.34 -12.51 -17.66
CA GLN A 1050 -30.39 -13.63 -17.68
C GLN A 1050 -30.07 -14.01 -19.14
N THR A 1051 -28.97 -14.73 -19.34
CA THR A 1051 -28.50 -15.20 -20.65
C THR A 1051 -29.35 -16.36 -21.17
N GLU A 1052 -29.87 -16.23 -22.39
CA GLU A 1052 -30.39 -17.36 -23.17
C GLU A 1052 -29.33 -17.88 -24.16
N ILE A 1053 -29.59 -19.05 -24.75
CA ILE A 1053 -28.61 -19.89 -25.45
C ILE A 1053 -28.31 -19.33 -26.86
N GLU A 1054 -27.06 -19.45 -27.30
CA GLU A 1054 -26.62 -19.08 -28.65
C GLU A 1054 -27.22 -20.01 -29.72
N ASP A 1055 -27.90 -19.42 -30.71
CA ASP A 1055 -28.58 -20.15 -31.80
C ASP A 1055 -27.87 -19.86 -33.14
N PRO A 1056 -27.18 -20.85 -33.77
CA PRO A 1056 -26.20 -20.58 -34.82
C PRO A 1056 -26.77 -20.05 -36.15
N GLU A 1057 -28.09 -20.11 -36.36
CA GLU A 1057 -28.72 -19.44 -37.50
C GLU A 1057 -28.63 -17.90 -37.40
N PHE A 1058 -28.46 -17.33 -36.19
CA PHE A 1058 -28.39 -15.88 -36.00
C PHE A 1058 -27.03 -15.29 -36.40
N GLN A 1059 -25.92 -15.98 -36.11
CA GLN A 1059 -24.57 -15.54 -36.51
C GLN A 1059 -24.41 -15.48 -38.03
N GLN A 1060 -24.97 -16.45 -38.77
CA GLN A 1060 -24.98 -16.38 -40.25
C GLN A 1060 -25.76 -15.17 -40.79
N PHE A 1061 -26.69 -14.60 -40.02
CA PHE A 1061 -27.41 -13.39 -40.39
C PHE A 1061 -26.63 -12.12 -40.06
N GLU A 1062 -25.91 -12.08 -38.93
CA GLU A 1062 -24.98 -10.98 -38.60
C GLU A 1062 -23.81 -10.91 -39.59
N ASP A 1063 -23.19 -12.04 -39.96
CA ASP A 1063 -22.10 -12.09 -40.95
C ASP A 1063 -22.55 -11.53 -42.32
N GLN A 1064 -23.75 -11.90 -42.78
CA GLN A 1064 -24.33 -11.40 -44.02
C GLN A 1064 -24.69 -9.90 -43.95
N LEU A 1065 -25.11 -9.40 -42.79
CA LEU A 1065 -25.40 -7.98 -42.58
C LEU A 1065 -24.10 -7.16 -42.57
N ASN A 1066 -23.08 -7.61 -41.85
CA ASN A 1066 -21.78 -6.94 -41.77
C ASN A 1066 -21.10 -6.89 -43.15
N HIS A 1067 -21.12 -7.99 -43.91
CA HIS A 1067 -20.54 -8.02 -45.26
C HIS A 1067 -21.36 -7.25 -46.33
N ALA A 1068 -22.57 -6.80 -45.99
CA ALA A 1068 -23.33 -5.82 -46.77
C ALA A 1068 -22.99 -4.37 -46.37
N ILE A 1069 -22.66 -4.12 -45.09
CA ILE A 1069 -22.24 -2.81 -44.56
C ILE A 1069 -20.83 -2.45 -45.04
N GLU A 1070 -19.90 -3.41 -45.12
CA GLU A 1070 -18.54 -3.23 -45.67
C GLU A 1070 -18.49 -2.71 -47.12
N LYS A 1071 -19.62 -2.69 -47.85
CA LYS A 1071 -19.72 -2.21 -49.23
C LYS A 1071 -20.24 -0.78 -49.36
N TYR A 1072 -20.49 -0.08 -48.25
CA TYR A 1072 -20.79 1.35 -48.25
C TYR A 1072 -19.53 2.17 -47.99
N ASP A 1073 -19.12 2.95 -48.99
CA ASP A 1073 -17.93 3.80 -48.95
C ASP A 1073 -18.28 5.15 -48.28
N TYR A 1074 -17.67 5.41 -47.11
CA TYR A 1074 -17.93 6.61 -46.29
C TYR A 1074 -16.91 7.73 -46.58
N SER A 1075 -16.82 8.15 -47.84
CA SER A 1075 -15.85 9.16 -48.31
C SER A 1075 -16.42 10.56 -48.59
N GLU A 1076 -17.74 10.76 -48.46
CA GLU A 1076 -18.40 12.08 -48.60
C GLU A 1076 -19.45 12.35 -47.51
N ILE A 1077 -19.01 12.91 -46.36
CA ILE A 1077 -19.72 13.94 -45.58
C ILE A 1077 -18.64 14.73 -44.84
N ASP A 1078 -18.55 16.04 -45.12
CA ASP A 1078 -17.73 17.00 -44.39
C ASP A 1078 -18.51 18.32 -44.29
N GLN A 1079 -18.19 19.11 -43.26
CA GLN A 1079 -18.66 20.47 -42.97
C GLN A 1079 -20.06 20.69 -42.34
N GLN A 1080 -20.01 21.47 -41.24
CA GLN A 1080 -21.01 22.37 -40.63
C GLN A 1080 -21.99 21.85 -39.56
N ASP A 1081 -22.16 22.72 -38.57
CA ASP A 1081 -22.73 22.44 -37.24
C ASP A 1081 -24.22 22.81 -37.10
N ASP A 1082 -24.83 22.26 -36.05
CA ASP A 1082 -26.07 22.68 -35.38
C ASP A 1082 -27.42 22.62 -36.14
N ILE A 1083 -28.49 22.52 -35.33
CA ILE A 1083 -29.92 22.61 -35.71
C ILE A 1083 -30.52 21.40 -36.51
N VAL A 1084 -30.34 20.15 -36.03
CA VAL A 1084 -31.24 19.02 -36.41
C VAL A 1084 -31.66 18.11 -35.24
N GLU A 1085 -31.88 18.65 -34.04
CA GLU A 1085 -32.75 17.95 -33.07
C GLU A 1085 -34.24 18.22 -33.36
N GLN A 1086 -35.08 17.22 -33.07
CA GLN A 1086 -36.56 17.26 -33.09
C GLN A 1086 -37.35 17.04 -34.41
N GLN A 1087 -36.76 16.71 -35.57
CA GLN A 1087 -37.58 16.41 -36.78
C GLN A 1087 -37.39 15.03 -37.46
N ASN A 1088 -36.40 14.22 -37.10
CA ASN A 1088 -36.17 12.90 -37.71
C ASN A 1088 -36.83 11.72 -36.97
N GLN A 1089 -38.16 11.74 -36.81
CA GLN A 1089 -38.97 10.57 -36.38
C GLN A 1089 -40.17 10.29 -37.29
N ALA A 1090 -40.00 10.47 -38.60
CA ALA A 1090 -40.97 10.10 -39.63
C ALA A 1090 -40.32 9.67 -40.96
N LEU A 1091 -39.22 8.91 -40.92
CA LEU A 1091 -38.63 8.35 -42.15
C LEU A 1091 -39.55 7.26 -42.70
N ASP A 1092 -39.86 7.31 -44.00
CA ASP A 1092 -41.04 6.64 -44.53
C ASP A 1092 -40.88 5.11 -44.68
N LEU A 1093 -41.58 4.38 -43.81
CA LEU A 1093 -41.64 2.92 -43.78
C LEU A 1093 -42.21 2.30 -45.08
N GLN A 1094 -42.81 3.08 -45.97
CA GLN A 1094 -43.19 2.61 -47.31
C GLN A 1094 -42.03 2.60 -48.31
N GLN A 1095 -41.09 3.57 -48.24
CA GLN A 1095 -39.90 3.57 -49.11
C GLN A 1095 -38.96 2.41 -48.77
N LEU A 1096 -38.76 2.13 -47.47
CA LEU A 1096 -38.01 0.96 -46.99
C LEU A 1096 -38.62 -0.37 -47.46
N LYS A 1097 -39.94 -0.44 -47.65
CA LYS A 1097 -40.62 -1.63 -48.23
C LYS A 1097 -40.41 -1.77 -49.73
N GLN A 1098 -40.34 -0.69 -50.49
CA GLN A 1098 -40.11 -0.77 -51.95
C GLN A 1098 -38.66 -1.10 -52.29
N ASN A 1099 -37.68 -0.55 -51.56
CA ASN A 1099 -36.26 -0.65 -51.93
C ASN A 1099 -35.60 -2.00 -51.58
N LEU A 1100 -36.19 -2.82 -50.70
CA LEU A 1100 -35.56 -4.04 -50.20
C LEU A 1100 -36.06 -5.37 -50.81
N MET A 1101 -37.11 -5.38 -51.63
CA MET A 1101 -37.61 -6.58 -52.36
C MET A 1101 -37.78 -7.86 -51.49
N LEU A 1102 -38.09 -7.71 -50.20
CA LEU A 1102 -38.14 -8.84 -49.24
C LEU A 1102 -39.32 -9.78 -49.46
N ASP A 1103 -39.09 -11.10 -49.36
CA ASP A 1103 -40.13 -12.12 -49.47
C ASP A 1103 -41.23 -11.93 -48.41
N SER A 1104 -42.48 -12.06 -48.85
CA SER A 1104 -43.73 -11.97 -48.10
C SER A 1104 -43.68 -12.59 -46.70
N LYS A 1105 -43.14 -13.80 -46.58
CA LYS A 1105 -43.03 -14.55 -45.31
C LYS A 1105 -42.18 -13.85 -44.24
N ILE A 1106 -41.20 -13.05 -44.66
CA ILE A 1106 -40.34 -12.27 -43.76
C ILE A 1106 -41.12 -11.07 -43.23
N ALA A 1107 -41.86 -10.36 -44.12
CA ALA A 1107 -42.70 -9.24 -43.73
C ALA A 1107 -43.79 -9.64 -42.73
N ASP A 1108 -44.44 -10.81 -42.91
CA ASP A 1108 -45.44 -11.32 -41.97
C ASP A 1108 -44.87 -11.73 -40.62
N LYS A 1109 -43.67 -12.36 -40.60
CA LYS A 1109 -42.94 -12.61 -39.35
C LYS A 1109 -42.67 -11.28 -38.61
N LEU A 1110 -42.19 -10.26 -39.33
CA LEU A 1110 -41.85 -8.96 -38.76
C LEU A 1110 -43.09 -8.23 -38.21
N ASN A 1111 -44.23 -8.26 -38.93
CA ASN A 1111 -45.52 -7.78 -38.45
C ASN A 1111 -45.95 -8.49 -37.15
N SER A 1112 -45.79 -9.83 -37.06
CA SER A 1112 -46.17 -10.60 -35.86
C SER A 1112 -45.31 -10.26 -34.63
N ILE A 1113 -44.03 -9.93 -34.84
CA ILE A 1113 -43.09 -9.51 -33.79
C ILE A 1113 -43.43 -8.08 -33.33
N LEU A 1114 -43.77 -7.17 -34.25
CA LEU A 1114 -44.20 -5.82 -33.91
C LEU A 1114 -45.54 -5.81 -33.16
N GLN A 1115 -46.52 -6.64 -33.54
CA GLN A 1115 -47.77 -6.79 -32.79
C GLN A 1115 -47.52 -7.33 -31.37
N LYS A 1116 -46.63 -8.32 -31.20
CA LYS A 1116 -46.24 -8.82 -29.88
C LYS A 1116 -45.47 -7.80 -29.03
N LYS A 1117 -44.75 -6.85 -29.66
CA LYS A 1117 -44.13 -5.69 -28.99
C LYS A 1117 -45.10 -4.54 -28.68
N ALA A 1118 -46.34 -4.58 -29.18
CA ALA A 1118 -47.39 -3.60 -28.91
C ALA A 1118 -48.46 -4.11 -27.93
N GLN A 1119 -48.31 -5.35 -27.43
CA GLN A 1119 -49.19 -5.98 -26.42
C GLN A 1119 -48.50 -6.25 -25.08
N ASN A 1120 -47.19 -5.96 -24.99
CA ASN A 1120 -46.36 -6.01 -23.79
C ASN A 1120 -45.85 -4.61 -23.45
#